data_AF-A0A419YNV0-F1
#
_entry.id   AF-A0A419YNV0-F1
#
_cell.length_a   1.000
_cell.length_b   1.000
_cell.length_c   1.000
_cell.angle_alpha   90.00
_cell.angle_beta   90.00
_cell.angle_gamma   90.00
#
_symmetry.space_group_name_H-M   'P 1'
#
loop_
_entity.id
_entity.type
_entity.pdbx_description
1 polymer ?
#
loop_
_entity_poly.entity_id
_entity_poly.type
_entity_poly.pdbx_seq_one_letter_code
_entity_poly.pdbx_strand_id
1 'polypeptide(L)'
;MWSVLAEAQREQHRRAEAQRKAAATQQREYERAQREAQRTAARGEREALKAYQQGRESDAARRTAELDERVAELRGVLATGLAGRGFALTDRPGDALPPFDPGPLGVPVPMPDQNWYLVPPLTGPQAYQPAARRQWDEQSAHARARFEYDWQAAWAAEQQRQRQLADYRAQYDAWAAERRRLLAGQADQAGRLAERLRAGEAAAVAEYFEAVIDWREDWPDGFPADGETSWDADTRRLVVRWELPPYEVVPAVGRYRYVRSDDREDEVARPAAQRKELYREVLAQCALRVLAEVFRADTGGLIASVGLNGVVVAPDPATGQHGDRCLLAVEVDRETFAGLALDRVAPLDCLVDALGGRLSARPEKADTVTAVPAAATFAADEDEPDLFAMDPLEFEKLIAELFRRRGFRTSTTDRSGDEGVDVLAEDPDPITGGKIVIQAKRYRHTVSPSAVRDLESTMRHQGANRGILVTTSGFGPGSHRHVKDKPLTLVDGPMLLALLREHGLPGRLGPAVPAQRGPSAVELSPGQNTVLPDGEVRVRFRAGGADADLTLLLLGPDGKVRRDEDFVFYHQPGAEGGAVVLQPADRSATVLTGRLPAAVTRVAVSVNLDTDGDATCADLVDPAVELASGTGRWVFRPPTDPAVSAMLVAELYRHPADGWKLRAVGQGWSDGLAGLARDHGVDVA
;
A
#
# COMPACT_ATOMS: atom_id res chain seq x y z
N MET A 1 -88.49 28.21 53.52
CA MET A 1 -87.21 27.53 53.81
C MET A 1 -87.11 26.15 53.14
N TRP A 2 -88.20 25.38 53.02
CA TRP A 2 -88.19 24.05 52.37
C TRP A 2 -88.12 24.03 50.82
N SER A 3 -88.63 25.05 50.10
CA SER A 3 -88.55 25.07 48.62
C SER A 3 -87.14 25.38 48.08
N VAL A 4 -86.41 26.27 48.75
CA VAL A 4 -85.02 26.65 48.41
C VAL A 4 -84.05 25.47 48.55
N LEU A 5 -84.28 24.60 49.55
CA LEU A 5 -83.49 23.39 49.79
C LEU A 5 -83.75 22.30 48.73
N ALA A 6 -84.99 22.14 48.29
CA ALA A 6 -85.36 21.19 47.25
C ALA A 6 -84.87 21.61 45.85
N GLU A 7 -84.84 22.91 45.57
CA GLU A 7 -84.33 23.46 44.31
C GLU A 7 -82.80 23.36 44.24
N ALA A 8 -82.11 23.62 45.36
CA ALA A 8 -80.67 23.38 45.51
C ALA A 8 -80.27 21.90 45.32
N GLN A 9 -81.08 20.96 45.83
CA GLN A 9 -80.86 19.52 45.60
C GLN A 9 -81.03 19.10 44.14
N ARG A 10 -82.04 19.63 43.42
CA ARG A 10 -82.23 19.35 41.98
C ARG A 10 -81.13 19.97 41.13
N GLU A 11 -80.60 21.12 41.54
CA GLU A 11 -79.46 21.76 40.87
C GLU A 11 -78.16 20.98 41.12
N GLN A 12 -77.92 20.49 42.33
CA GLN A 12 -76.83 19.57 42.63
C GLN A 12 -76.92 18.28 41.82
N HIS A 13 -78.12 17.67 41.70
CA HIS A 13 -78.29 16.45 40.92
C HIS A 13 -78.03 16.67 39.42
N ARG A 14 -78.52 17.78 38.85
CA ARG A 14 -78.25 18.15 37.45
C ARG A 14 -76.77 18.43 37.20
N ARG A 15 -76.09 19.11 38.13
CA ARG A 15 -74.63 19.35 38.06
C ARG A 15 -73.85 18.03 38.16
N ALA A 16 -74.24 17.12 39.05
CA ALA A 16 -73.61 15.80 39.18
C ALA A 16 -73.84 14.91 37.96
N GLU A 17 -75.03 14.89 37.37
CA GLU A 17 -75.31 14.18 36.12
C GLU A 17 -74.57 14.78 34.92
N ALA A 18 -74.50 16.11 34.82
CA ALA A 18 -73.72 16.80 33.80
C ALA A 18 -72.22 16.49 33.93
N GLN A 19 -71.68 16.47 35.16
CA GLN A 19 -70.31 16.05 35.44
C GLN A 19 -70.06 14.58 35.07
N ARG A 20 -70.98 13.66 35.40
CA ARG A 20 -70.86 12.24 35.01
C ARG A 20 -70.91 12.05 33.51
N LYS A 21 -71.80 12.76 32.80
CA LYS A 21 -71.87 12.72 31.33
C LYS A 21 -70.62 13.32 30.68
N ALA A 22 -70.13 14.45 31.18
CA ALA A 22 -68.90 15.07 30.70
C ALA A 22 -67.67 14.16 30.91
N ALA A 23 -67.55 13.54 32.09
CA ALA A 23 -66.49 12.58 32.39
C ALA A 23 -66.57 11.33 31.47
N ALA A 24 -67.78 10.80 31.22
CA ALA A 24 -67.97 9.68 30.32
C ALA A 24 -67.63 10.02 28.85
N THR A 25 -67.92 11.23 28.39
CA THR A 25 -67.53 11.70 27.05
C THR A 25 -66.02 11.88 26.95
N GLN A 26 -65.39 12.53 27.94
CA GLN A 26 -63.93 12.67 28.00
C GLN A 26 -63.22 11.31 28.01
N GLN A 27 -63.75 10.33 28.73
CA GLN A 27 -63.17 8.99 28.77
C GLN A 27 -63.27 8.27 27.42
N ARG A 28 -64.39 8.40 26.70
CA ARG A 28 -64.54 7.85 25.33
C ARG A 28 -63.64 8.55 24.31
N GLU A 29 -63.47 9.87 24.43
CA GLU A 29 -62.55 10.64 23.59
C GLU A 29 -61.10 10.22 23.85
N TYR A 30 -60.73 10.07 25.12
CA TYR A 30 -59.41 9.56 25.52
C TYR A 30 -59.14 8.15 24.97
N GLU A 31 -60.10 7.22 25.10
CA GLU A 31 -59.98 5.87 24.54
C GLU A 31 -59.88 5.86 23.00
N ARG A 32 -60.62 6.74 22.31
CA ARG A 32 -60.51 6.90 20.85
C ARG A 32 -59.14 7.44 20.45
N ALA A 33 -58.67 8.48 21.13
CA ALA A 33 -57.35 9.07 20.89
C ALA A 33 -56.22 8.05 21.14
N GLN A 34 -56.32 7.23 22.20
CA GLN A 34 -55.36 6.15 22.44
C GLN A 34 -55.36 5.09 21.33
N ARG A 35 -56.54 4.64 20.87
CA ARG A 35 -56.65 3.65 19.78
C ARG A 35 -56.13 4.21 18.46
N GLU A 36 -56.37 5.49 18.19
CA GLU A 36 -55.85 6.17 17.01
C GLU A 36 -54.32 6.29 17.08
N ALA A 37 -53.77 6.73 18.22
CA ALA A 37 -52.33 6.78 18.44
C ALA A 37 -51.65 5.40 18.27
N GLN A 38 -52.25 4.32 18.80
CA GLN A 38 -51.75 2.96 18.62
C GLN A 38 -51.78 2.51 17.15
N ARG A 39 -52.83 2.84 16.40
CA ARG A 39 -52.91 2.53 14.96
C ARG A 39 -51.86 3.29 14.16
N THR A 40 -51.64 4.55 14.48
CA THR A 40 -50.64 5.39 13.82
C THR A 40 -49.23 4.90 14.13
N ALA A 41 -48.95 4.52 15.38
CA ALA A 41 -47.68 3.91 15.77
C ALA A 41 -47.43 2.58 15.04
N ALA A 42 -48.40 1.66 15.04
CA ALA A 42 -48.29 0.38 14.34
C ALA A 42 -48.14 0.54 12.81
N ARG A 43 -48.75 1.59 12.23
CA ARG A 43 -48.55 1.95 10.82
C ARG A 43 -47.14 2.47 10.57
N GLY A 44 -46.65 3.36 11.44
CA GLY A 44 -45.28 3.89 11.38
C GLY A 44 -44.23 2.78 11.50
N GLU A 45 -44.40 1.83 12.42
CA GLU A 45 -43.52 0.66 12.57
C GLU A 45 -43.49 -0.22 11.31
N ARG A 46 -44.65 -0.46 10.68
CA ARG A 46 -44.73 -1.23 9.42
C ARG A 46 -44.08 -0.49 8.25
N GLU A 47 -44.29 0.82 8.14
CA GLU A 47 -43.67 1.66 7.12
C GLU A 47 -42.14 1.71 7.32
N ALA A 48 -41.66 1.84 8.55
CA ALA A 48 -40.24 1.79 8.89
C ALA A 48 -39.61 0.42 8.56
N LEU A 49 -40.26 -0.69 8.92
CA LEU A 49 -39.78 -2.03 8.59
C LEU A 49 -39.71 -2.25 7.07
N LYS A 50 -40.71 -1.79 6.32
CA LYS A 50 -40.72 -1.87 4.86
C LYS A 50 -39.59 -1.03 4.24
N ALA A 51 -39.38 0.18 4.73
CA ALA A 51 -38.29 1.05 4.27
C ALA A 51 -36.91 0.43 4.55
N TYR A 52 -36.74 -0.17 5.74
CA TYR A 52 -35.53 -0.90 6.10
C TYR A 52 -35.28 -2.08 5.14
N GLN A 53 -36.27 -2.94 4.90
CA GLN A 53 -36.14 -4.08 3.97
C GLN A 53 -35.84 -3.63 2.54
N GLN A 54 -36.47 -2.55 2.06
CA GLN A 54 -36.16 -1.97 0.76
C GLN A 54 -34.73 -1.44 0.68
N GLY A 55 -34.24 -0.82 1.76
CA GLY A 55 -32.84 -0.41 1.89
C GLY A 55 -31.88 -1.59 1.72
N ARG A 56 -32.11 -2.68 2.47
CA ARG A 56 -31.28 -3.90 2.38
C ARG A 56 -31.31 -4.55 1.00
N GLU A 57 -32.47 -4.57 0.33
CA GLU A 57 -32.58 -5.05 -1.05
C GLU A 57 -31.83 -4.15 -2.05
N SER A 58 -31.88 -2.84 -1.86
CA SER A 58 -31.16 -1.88 -2.71
C SER A 58 -29.65 -1.97 -2.54
N ASP A 59 -29.16 -2.23 -1.32
CA ASP A 59 -27.74 -2.45 -1.04
C ASP A 59 -27.23 -3.73 -1.70
N ALA A 60 -27.98 -4.83 -1.58
CA ALA A 60 -27.64 -6.09 -2.25
C ALA A 60 -27.64 -5.95 -3.78
N ALA A 61 -28.59 -5.19 -4.35
CA ALA A 61 -28.63 -4.90 -5.78
C ALA A 61 -27.42 -4.05 -6.22
N ARG A 62 -27.06 -3.02 -5.44
CA ARG A 62 -25.88 -2.17 -5.71
C ARG A 62 -24.59 -2.98 -5.72
N ARG A 63 -24.34 -3.80 -4.70
CA ARG A 63 -23.14 -4.67 -4.67
C ARG A 63 -23.10 -5.68 -5.81
N THR A 64 -24.26 -6.17 -6.25
CA THR A 64 -24.33 -7.04 -7.43
C THR A 64 -23.95 -6.27 -8.70
N ALA A 65 -24.40 -5.02 -8.84
CA ALA A 65 -24.01 -4.17 -9.96
C ALA A 65 -22.50 -3.86 -9.97
N GLU A 66 -21.90 -3.62 -8.80
CA GLU A 66 -20.44 -3.44 -8.67
C GLU A 66 -19.66 -4.70 -9.12
N LEU A 67 -20.15 -5.90 -8.80
CA LEU A 67 -19.57 -7.16 -9.29
C LEU A 67 -19.72 -7.31 -10.81
N ASP A 68 -20.87 -6.93 -11.37
CA ASP A 68 -21.12 -7.00 -12.82
C ASP A 68 -20.24 -5.99 -13.59
N GLU A 69 -20.05 -4.79 -13.06
CA GLU A 69 -19.12 -3.78 -13.60
C GLU A 69 -17.68 -4.29 -13.58
N ARG A 70 -17.24 -4.90 -12.49
CA ARG A 70 -15.92 -5.52 -12.40
C ARG A 70 -15.73 -6.63 -13.44
N VAL A 71 -16.74 -7.46 -13.67
CA VAL A 71 -16.67 -8.49 -14.72
C VAL A 71 -16.64 -7.86 -16.12
N ALA A 72 -17.38 -6.78 -16.34
CA ALA A 72 -17.37 -6.07 -17.61
C ALA A 72 -16.00 -5.42 -17.89
N GLU A 73 -15.36 -4.86 -16.87
CA GLU A 73 -13.98 -4.34 -16.94
C GLU A 73 -13.00 -5.45 -17.34
N LEU A 74 -13.04 -6.60 -16.67
CA LEU A 74 -12.20 -7.77 -17.00
C LEU A 74 -12.44 -8.27 -18.44
N ARG A 75 -13.67 -8.21 -18.93
CA ARG A 75 -14.02 -8.56 -20.32
C ARG A 75 -13.68 -7.47 -21.33
N GLY A 76 -13.36 -6.27 -20.88
CA GLY A 76 -13.01 -5.12 -21.71
C GLY A 76 -11.52 -4.86 -21.83
N VAL A 77 -10.65 -5.68 -21.22
CA VAL A 77 -9.19 -5.47 -21.15
C VAL A 77 -8.58 -5.21 -22.52
N LEU A 78 -8.89 -6.05 -23.51
CA LEU A 78 -8.36 -5.89 -24.87
C LEU A 78 -8.90 -4.62 -25.52
N ALA A 79 -10.21 -4.37 -25.44
CA ALA A 79 -10.85 -3.21 -26.06
C ALA A 79 -10.31 -1.88 -25.51
N THR A 80 -10.17 -1.78 -24.18
CA THR A 80 -9.55 -0.62 -23.51
C THR A 80 -8.09 -0.45 -23.93
N GLY A 81 -7.34 -1.54 -23.99
CA GLY A 81 -5.96 -1.56 -24.49
C GLY A 81 -5.82 -0.93 -25.89
N LEU A 82 -6.65 -1.39 -26.82
CA LEU A 82 -6.68 -0.95 -28.22
C LEU A 82 -7.13 0.50 -28.37
N ALA A 83 -8.08 0.97 -27.56
CA ALA A 83 -8.58 2.34 -27.61
C ALA A 83 -7.58 3.40 -27.10
N GLY A 84 -6.70 3.01 -26.17
CA GLY A 84 -5.67 3.91 -25.63
C GLY A 84 -4.57 4.26 -26.63
N ARG A 85 -3.83 5.35 -26.39
CA ARG A 85 -2.70 5.77 -27.23
C ARG A 85 -1.59 4.71 -27.32
N GLY A 86 -0.88 4.70 -28.45
CA GLY A 86 0.28 3.84 -28.70
C GLY A 86 1.53 4.30 -27.95
N PHE A 87 2.52 3.40 -27.85
CA PHE A 87 3.75 3.75 -27.18
C PHE A 87 4.58 4.75 -28.00
N ALA A 88 4.87 5.94 -27.47
CA ALA A 88 5.96 6.80 -27.88
C ALA A 88 6.99 7.00 -26.76
N LEU A 89 8.27 6.85 -27.10
CA LEU A 89 9.40 6.90 -26.16
C LEU A 89 9.53 8.25 -25.42
N THR A 90 9.02 9.32 -26.02
CA THR A 90 9.05 10.68 -25.49
C THR A 90 7.78 11.08 -24.74
N ASP A 91 6.75 10.24 -24.75
CA ASP A 91 5.45 10.54 -24.16
C ASP A 91 5.39 9.91 -22.76
N ARG A 92 5.21 10.71 -21.70
CA ARG A 92 4.90 10.18 -20.37
C ARG A 92 3.71 10.89 -19.73
N PRO A 93 2.84 10.17 -18.99
CA PRO A 93 1.75 10.79 -18.25
C PRO A 93 2.33 11.65 -17.11
N GLY A 94 2.00 12.95 -17.10
CA GLY A 94 2.37 13.87 -16.00
C GLY A 94 3.54 14.82 -16.27
N ASP A 95 3.87 15.09 -17.53
CA ASP A 95 4.99 15.97 -17.94
C ASP A 95 4.76 17.46 -17.61
N ALA A 96 3.54 17.88 -17.29
CA ALA A 96 3.25 19.26 -16.94
C ALA A 96 3.41 19.48 -15.43
N LEU A 97 4.27 20.44 -15.06
CA LEU A 97 4.28 21.00 -13.72
C LEU A 97 2.91 21.66 -13.46
N PRO A 98 2.15 21.26 -12.42
CA PRO A 98 0.96 21.97 -11.99
C PRO A 98 1.35 23.41 -11.62
N PRO A 99 0.53 24.41 -11.94
CA PRO A 99 0.81 25.79 -11.56
C PRO A 99 0.82 25.95 -10.04
N PHE A 100 1.58 26.92 -9.53
CA PHE A 100 1.58 27.28 -8.11
C PHE A 100 0.21 27.81 -7.69
N ASP A 101 -0.43 27.14 -6.73
CA ASP A 101 -1.68 27.56 -6.12
C ASP A 101 -1.47 27.91 -4.64
N PRO A 102 -1.53 29.19 -4.25
CA PRO A 102 -1.34 29.61 -2.86
C PRO A 102 -2.55 29.35 -1.95
N GLY A 103 -3.71 28.95 -2.49
CA GLY A 103 -4.92 28.68 -1.71
C GLY A 103 -5.28 29.84 -0.76
N PRO A 104 -5.60 29.57 0.53
CA PRO A 104 -5.92 30.59 1.53
C PRO A 104 -4.79 31.60 1.78
N LEU A 105 -3.53 31.20 1.60
CA LEU A 105 -2.40 32.11 1.72
C LEU A 105 -2.37 33.13 0.58
N GLY A 106 -3.13 32.95 -0.49
CA GLY A 106 -3.28 33.95 -1.56
C GLY A 106 -4.18 35.13 -1.17
N VAL A 107 -4.95 35.02 -0.08
CA VAL A 107 -5.93 36.04 0.34
C VAL A 107 -5.32 36.93 1.42
N PRO A 108 -5.17 38.25 1.21
CA PRO A 108 -4.67 39.17 2.23
C PRO A 108 -5.55 39.24 3.48
N VAL A 109 -4.95 39.42 4.65
CA VAL A 109 -5.70 39.64 5.89
C VAL A 109 -6.35 41.04 5.84
N PRO A 110 -7.68 41.15 6.01
CA PRO A 110 -8.35 42.44 5.98
C PRO A 110 -7.94 43.27 7.21
N MET A 111 -7.53 44.52 6.98
CA MET A 111 -7.21 45.45 8.06
C MET A 111 -8.50 46.04 8.65
N PRO A 112 -8.61 46.20 9.98
CA PRO A 112 -9.79 46.79 10.60
C PRO A 112 -9.96 48.24 10.14
N ASP A 113 -11.20 48.62 9.82
CA ASP A 113 -11.55 50.01 9.49
C ASP A 113 -11.76 50.79 10.80
N GLN A 114 -11.04 51.90 10.93
CA GLN A 114 -11.15 52.81 12.09
C GLN A 114 -12.59 53.29 12.31
N ASN A 115 -13.39 53.43 11.25
CA ASN A 115 -14.78 53.90 11.34
C ASN A 115 -15.68 53.00 12.19
N TRP A 116 -15.37 51.70 12.30
CA TRP A 116 -16.14 50.76 13.11
C TRP A 116 -15.92 50.92 14.62
N TYR A 117 -14.89 51.68 15.00
CA TYR A 117 -14.50 51.91 16.39
C TYR A 117 -14.75 53.36 16.83
N LEU A 118 -15.38 54.18 15.99
CA LEU A 118 -15.68 55.57 16.35
C LEU A 118 -16.86 55.65 17.31
N VAL A 119 -16.64 56.28 18.47
CA VAL A 119 -17.72 56.68 19.37
C VAL A 119 -18.31 58.00 18.87
N PRO A 120 -19.62 58.07 18.56
CA PRO A 120 -20.24 59.29 18.08
C PRO A 120 -20.03 60.45 19.07
N PRO A 121 -19.77 61.67 18.60
CA PRO A 121 -19.58 62.82 19.49
C PRO A 121 -20.87 63.14 20.26
N LEU A 122 -20.73 63.60 21.50
CA LEU A 122 -21.86 64.11 22.28
C LEU A 122 -22.52 65.29 21.56
N THR A 123 -23.85 65.27 21.42
CA THR A 123 -24.64 66.34 20.79
C THR A 123 -25.70 66.89 21.76
N GLY A 124 -26.09 68.15 21.58
CA GLY A 124 -27.13 68.79 22.39
C GLY A 124 -26.71 69.10 23.84
N PRO A 125 -27.68 69.22 24.79
CA PRO A 125 -27.44 69.66 26.17
C PRO A 125 -26.48 68.77 26.97
N GLN A 126 -26.33 67.50 26.58
CA GLN A 126 -25.45 66.52 27.23
C GLN A 126 -23.97 66.83 27.03
N ALA A 127 -23.59 67.53 25.94
CA ALA A 127 -22.21 67.93 25.68
C ALA A 127 -21.63 68.91 26.71
N TYR A 128 -22.50 69.60 27.46
CA TYR A 128 -22.11 70.54 28.52
C TYR A 128 -22.05 69.89 29.92
N GLN A 129 -22.42 68.61 30.06
CA GLN A 129 -22.39 67.91 31.34
C GLN A 129 -20.99 67.30 31.59
N PRO A 130 -20.30 67.66 32.69
CA PRO A 130 -18.95 67.18 32.96
C PRO A 130 -18.83 65.65 33.08
N ALA A 131 -19.84 64.99 33.66
CA ALA A 131 -19.87 63.53 33.81
C ALA A 131 -20.04 62.81 32.46
N ALA A 132 -20.93 63.30 31.59
CA ALA A 132 -21.16 62.75 30.26
C ALA A 132 -19.92 62.88 29.37
N ARG A 133 -19.21 64.02 29.45
CA ARG A 133 -17.94 64.23 28.73
C ARG A 133 -16.85 63.25 29.17
N ARG A 134 -16.68 63.03 30.49
CA ARG A 134 -15.73 62.04 31.01
C ARG A 134 -16.04 60.62 30.53
N GLN A 135 -17.32 60.21 30.57
CA GLN A 135 -17.73 58.90 30.07
C GLN A 135 -17.50 58.74 28.56
N TRP A 136 -17.77 59.77 27.77
CA TRP A 136 -17.48 59.77 26.33
C TRP A 136 -15.97 59.73 26.05
N ASP A 137 -15.16 60.47 26.81
CA ASP A 137 -13.69 60.43 26.71
C ASP A 137 -13.15 59.02 27.04
N GLU A 138 -13.67 58.39 28.10
CA GLU A 138 -13.33 57.00 28.50
C GLU A 138 -13.74 55.98 27.43
N GLN A 139 -14.96 56.07 26.89
CA GLN A 139 -15.44 55.19 25.81
C GLN A 139 -14.63 55.38 24.52
N SER A 140 -14.32 56.63 24.17
CA SER A 140 -13.49 56.96 23.00
C SER A 140 -12.07 56.45 23.16
N ALA A 141 -11.48 56.56 24.36
CA ALA A 141 -10.17 56.02 24.66
C ALA A 141 -10.16 54.49 24.59
N HIS A 142 -11.18 53.82 25.14
CA HIS A 142 -11.31 52.36 25.06
C HIS A 142 -11.48 51.86 23.62
N ALA A 143 -12.30 52.55 22.82
CA ALA A 143 -12.50 52.18 21.41
C ALA A 143 -11.24 52.39 20.55
N ARG A 144 -10.45 53.44 20.81
CA ARG A 144 -9.12 53.62 20.20
C ARG A 144 -8.15 52.51 20.59
N ALA A 145 -8.08 52.16 21.88
CA ALA A 145 -7.22 51.07 22.35
C ALA A 145 -7.63 49.73 21.73
N ARG A 146 -8.94 49.49 21.55
CA ARG A 146 -9.45 48.29 20.87
C ARG A 146 -9.07 48.26 19.39
N PHE A 147 -9.21 49.39 18.68
CA PHE A 147 -8.76 49.52 17.30
C PHE A 147 -7.26 49.27 17.15
N GLU A 148 -6.43 49.87 18.01
CA GLU A 148 -4.97 49.68 18.00
C GLU A 148 -4.60 48.21 18.22
N TYR A 149 -5.26 47.53 19.17
CA TYR A 149 -5.07 46.11 19.42
C TYR A 149 -5.46 45.25 18.21
N ASP A 150 -6.68 45.45 17.67
CA ASP A 150 -7.18 44.66 16.53
C ASP A 150 -6.35 44.94 15.26
N TRP A 151 -5.86 46.17 15.07
CA TRP A 151 -4.97 46.56 13.96
C TRP A 151 -3.59 45.92 14.09
N GLN A 152 -2.99 45.94 15.28
CA GLN A 152 -1.71 45.25 15.54
C GLN A 152 -1.83 43.74 15.32
N ALA A 153 -2.93 43.13 15.77
CA ALA A 153 -3.20 41.72 15.57
C ALA A 153 -3.37 41.38 14.07
N ALA A 154 -4.15 42.17 13.31
CA ALA A 154 -4.33 41.97 11.87
C ALA A 154 -3.02 42.18 11.10
N TRP A 155 -2.22 43.18 11.47
CA TRP A 155 -0.91 43.43 10.87
C TRP A 155 0.08 42.29 11.13
N ALA A 156 0.14 41.78 12.37
CA ALA A 156 0.97 40.62 12.71
C ALA A 156 0.54 39.37 11.93
N ALA A 157 -0.78 39.14 11.79
CA ALA A 157 -1.31 38.04 11.00
C ALA A 157 -0.99 38.18 9.50
N GLU A 158 -1.05 39.39 8.94
CA GLU A 158 -0.66 39.64 7.54
C GLU A 158 0.85 39.43 7.32
N GLN A 159 1.70 39.86 8.24
CA GLN A 159 3.15 39.60 8.19
C GLN A 159 3.44 38.09 8.26
N GLN A 160 2.73 37.36 9.13
CA GLN A 160 2.85 35.91 9.22
C GLN A 160 2.41 35.23 7.93
N ARG A 161 1.26 35.63 7.35
CA ARG A 161 0.77 35.12 6.06
C ARG A 161 1.78 35.37 4.93
N GLN A 162 2.36 36.57 4.86
CA GLN A 162 3.36 36.90 3.84
C GLN A 162 4.61 36.04 3.94
N ARG A 163 5.11 35.78 5.16
CA ARG A 163 6.23 34.85 5.39
C ARG A 163 5.87 33.43 4.95
N GLN A 164 4.72 32.92 5.39
CA GLN A 164 4.23 31.59 5.01
C GLN A 164 4.05 31.45 3.50
N LEU A 165 3.54 32.48 2.82
CA LEU A 165 3.40 32.50 1.36
C LEU A 165 4.76 32.48 0.65
N ALA A 166 5.74 33.25 1.14
CA ALA A 166 7.09 33.26 0.59
C ALA A 166 7.79 31.91 0.77
N ASP A 167 7.68 31.31 1.95
CA ASP A 167 8.23 29.98 2.26
C ASP A 167 7.59 28.91 1.37
N TYR A 168 6.26 28.94 1.23
CA TYR A 168 5.55 28.00 0.36
C TYR A 168 5.93 28.17 -1.11
N ARG A 169 6.10 29.41 -1.57
CA ARG A 169 6.55 29.68 -2.93
C ARG A 169 7.97 29.15 -3.17
N ALA A 170 8.88 29.36 -2.23
CA ALA A 170 10.25 28.85 -2.32
C ALA A 170 10.27 27.31 -2.37
N GLN A 171 9.45 26.63 -1.55
CA GLN A 171 9.30 25.18 -1.58
C GLN A 171 8.80 24.68 -2.93
N TYR A 172 7.77 25.33 -3.49
CA TYR A 172 7.26 24.98 -4.82
C TYR A 172 8.31 25.20 -5.92
N ASP A 173 9.04 26.31 -5.90
CA ASP A 173 10.04 26.61 -6.93
C ASP A 173 11.22 25.62 -6.87
N ALA A 174 11.64 25.21 -5.67
CA ALA A 174 12.65 24.17 -5.46
C ALA A 174 12.18 22.80 -5.95
N TRP A 175 10.95 22.40 -5.59
CA TRP A 175 10.32 21.18 -6.08
C TRP A 175 10.20 21.17 -7.61
N ALA A 176 9.75 22.28 -8.20
CA ALA A 176 9.59 22.42 -9.64
C ALA A 176 10.94 22.35 -10.37
N ALA A 177 12.00 22.94 -9.81
CA ALA A 177 13.35 22.85 -10.36
C ALA A 177 13.87 21.41 -10.36
N GLU A 178 13.68 20.68 -9.26
CA GLU A 178 14.07 19.27 -9.15
C GLU A 178 13.28 18.41 -10.14
N ARG A 179 11.96 18.60 -10.21
CA ARG A 179 11.10 17.90 -11.16
C ARG A 179 11.52 18.16 -12.62
N ARG A 180 11.91 19.39 -12.98
CA ARG A 180 12.45 19.68 -14.33
C ARG A 180 13.77 18.94 -14.60
N ARG A 181 14.67 18.85 -13.62
CA ARG A 181 15.93 18.10 -13.77
C ARG A 181 15.68 16.62 -14.01
N LEU A 182 14.76 16.02 -13.25
CA LEU A 182 14.35 14.63 -13.44
C LEU A 182 13.76 14.38 -14.83
N LEU A 183 12.84 15.25 -15.27
CA LEU A 183 12.24 15.16 -16.61
C LEU A 183 13.30 15.32 -17.73
N ALA A 184 14.26 16.23 -17.56
CA ALA A 184 15.36 16.41 -18.51
C ALA A 184 16.28 15.18 -18.59
N GLY A 185 16.62 14.57 -17.45
CA GLY A 185 17.40 13.33 -17.40
C GLY A 185 16.70 12.15 -18.07
N GLN A 186 15.38 12.02 -17.87
CA GLN A 186 14.58 11.00 -18.55
C GLN A 186 14.52 11.23 -20.07
N ALA A 187 14.35 12.48 -20.52
CA ALA A 187 14.36 12.82 -21.94
C ALA A 187 15.71 12.49 -22.61
N ASP A 188 16.81 12.74 -21.90
CA ASP A 188 18.17 12.41 -22.36
C ASP A 188 18.41 10.88 -22.41
N GLN A 189 17.92 10.13 -21.43
CA GLN A 189 17.94 8.65 -21.47
C GLN A 189 17.11 8.11 -22.65
N ALA A 190 15.90 8.62 -22.85
CA ALA A 190 15.06 8.29 -24.00
C ALA A 190 15.78 8.60 -25.33
N GLY A 191 16.47 9.74 -25.42
CA GLY A 191 17.29 10.11 -26.57
C GLY A 191 18.40 9.09 -26.86
N ARG A 192 19.16 8.69 -25.84
CA ARG A 192 20.20 7.65 -25.96
C ARG A 192 19.64 6.30 -26.39
N LEU A 193 18.51 5.87 -25.81
CA LEU A 193 17.87 4.62 -26.19
C LEU A 193 17.39 4.67 -27.65
N ALA A 194 16.83 5.80 -28.10
CA ALA A 194 16.46 5.99 -29.50
C ALA A 194 17.65 5.95 -30.47
N GLU A 195 18.82 6.42 -30.05
CA GLU A 195 20.06 6.32 -30.85
C GLU A 195 20.55 4.89 -30.96
N ARG A 196 20.64 4.16 -29.84
CA ARG A 196 21.05 2.75 -29.80
C ARG A 196 20.08 1.84 -30.55
N LEU A 197 18.78 2.13 -30.47
CA LEU A 197 17.74 1.42 -31.23
C LEU A 197 17.92 1.64 -32.74
N ARG A 198 18.21 2.87 -33.18
CA ARG A 198 18.53 3.18 -34.58
C ARG A 198 19.82 2.51 -35.05
N ALA A 199 20.79 2.33 -34.16
CA ALA A 199 22.02 1.58 -34.44
C ALA A 199 21.80 0.05 -34.51
N GLY A 200 20.61 -0.44 -34.13
CA GLY A 200 20.26 -1.86 -34.18
C GLY A 200 20.87 -2.71 -33.07
N GLU A 201 21.25 -2.09 -31.95
CA GLU A 201 21.80 -2.81 -30.79
C GLU A 201 20.76 -3.75 -30.18
N ALA A 202 21.10 -5.04 -30.07
CA ALA A 202 20.18 -6.06 -29.56
C ALA A 202 19.65 -5.76 -28.16
N ALA A 203 20.50 -5.25 -27.27
CA ALA A 203 20.11 -4.85 -25.92
C ALA A 203 19.14 -3.66 -25.91
N ALA A 204 19.29 -2.72 -26.85
CA ALA A 204 18.40 -1.56 -26.96
C ALA A 204 17.02 -1.93 -27.50
N VAL A 205 16.94 -2.94 -28.37
CA VAL A 205 15.65 -3.48 -28.84
C VAL A 205 14.89 -4.11 -27.68
N ALA A 206 15.55 -4.95 -26.88
CA ALA A 206 14.95 -5.55 -25.69
C ALA A 206 14.50 -4.48 -24.67
N GLU A 207 15.38 -3.55 -24.32
CA GLU A 207 15.10 -2.43 -23.40
C GLU A 207 13.91 -1.56 -23.88
N TYR A 208 13.82 -1.31 -25.19
CA TYR A 208 12.70 -0.57 -25.77
C TYR A 208 11.36 -1.31 -25.59
N PHE A 209 11.30 -2.61 -25.95
CA PHE A 209 10.05 -3.36 -25.86
C PHE A 209 9.66 -3.75 -24.43
N GLU A 210 10.62 -3.82 -23.51
CA GLU A 210 10.36 -3.90 -22.08
C GLU A 210 9.63 -2.63 -21.60
N ALA A 211 10.16 -1.45 -21.93
CA ALA A 211 9.49 -0.18 -21.65
C ALA A 211 8.10 -0.05 -22.31
N VAL A 212 7.88 -0.68 -23.47
CA VAL A 212 6.56 -0.72 -24.13
C VAL A 212 5.52 -1.43 -23.27
N ILE A 213 5.89 -2.56 -22.69
CA ILE A 213 5.00 -3.39 -21.88
C ILE A 213 4.74 -2.71 -20.52
N ASP A 214 5.78 -2.14 -19.93
CA ASP A 214 5.70 -1.54 -18.59
C ASP A 214 5.01 -0.16 -18.57
N TRP A 215 4.82 0.50 -19.72
CA TRP A 215 4.27 1.86 -19.74
C TRP A 215 2.79 1.93 -19.33
N ARG A 216 1.95 0.96 -19.72
CA ARG A 216 0.50 1.14 -19.63
C ARG A 216 0.02 1.05 -18.17
N GLU A 217 -0.54 2.13 -17.66
CA GLU A 217 -1.10 2.22 -16.29
C GLU A 217 -2.60 1.84 -16.22
N ASP A 218 -3.24 1.54 -17.35
CA ASP A 218 -4.68 1.26 -17.50
C ASP A 218 -4.99 -0.25 -17.52
N TRP A 219 -4.21 -1.04 -16.79
CA TRP A 219 -4.57 -2.42 -16.46
C TRP A 219 -5.58 -2.41 -15.30
N PRO A 220 -6.57 -3.34 -15.29
CA PRO A 220 -7.49 -3.45 -14.15
C PRO A 220 -6.76 -3.76 -12.85
N ASP A 221 -7.37 -3.40 -11.72
CA ASP A 221 -6.80 -3.68 -10.40
C ASP A 221 -6.38 -5.15 -10.22
N GLY A 222 -5.25 -5.42 -9.57
CA GLY A 222 -4.76 -6.79 -9.32
C GLY A 222 -4.08 -7.45 -10.51
N PHE A 223 -3.86 -6.73 -11.61
CA PHE A 223 -3.01 -7.19 -12.70
C PHE A 223 -1.54 -6.82 -12.42
N PRO A 224 -0.59 -7.71 -12.75
CA PRO A 224 0.83 -7.41 -12.63
C PRO A 224 1.27 -6.40 -13.71
N ALA A 225 2.35 -5.69 -13.43
CA ALA A 225 2.87 -4.61 -14.28
C ALA A 225 4.22 -4.95 -14.94
N ASP A 226 4.77 -6.14 -14.69
CA ASP A 226 6.14 -6.46 -15.04
C ASP A 226 6.19 -7.42 -16.24
N GLY A 227 6.97 -7.05 -17.27
CA GLY A 227 7.33 -7.91 -18.39
C GLY A 227 8.84 -7.92 -18.62
N GLU A 228 9.37 -9.07 -19.02
CA GLU A 228 10.77 -9.19 -19.45
C GLU A 228 10.80 -9.49 -20.95
N THR A 229 11.80 -8.97 -21.67
CA THR A 229 11.93 -9.25 -23.10
C THR A 229 13.32 -9.78 -23.45
N SER A 230 13.36 -10.61 -24.48
CA SER A 230 14.60 -11.09 -25.10
C SER A 230 14.49 -10.94 -26.62
N TRP A 231 15.59 -10.56 -27.25
CA TRP A 231 15.65 -10.25 -28.67
C TRP A 231 16.70 -11.10 -29.38
N ASP A 232 16.29 -11.74 -30.48
CA ASP A 232 17.17 -12.39 -31.43
C ASP A 232 17.25 -11.54 -32.71
N ALA A 233 18.42 -10.95 -32.96
CA ALA A 233 18.67 -10.09 -34.10
C ALA A 233 18.70 -10.86 -35.43
N ASP A 234 19.14 -12.12 -35.44
CA ASP A 234 19.29 -12.91 -36.66
C ASP A 234 17.92 -13.32 -37.21
N THR A 235 17.03 -13.74 -36.31
CA THR A 235 15.66 -14.16 -36.68
C THR A 235 14.64 -13.03 -36.56
N ARG A 236 15.05 -11.85 -36.08
CA ARG A 236 14.18 -10.70 -35.82
C ARG A 236 12.98 -11.04 -34.93
N ARG A 237 13.25 -11.88 -33.93
CA ARG A 237 12.26 -12.49 -33.04
C ARG A 237 12.37 -11.88 -31.65
N LEU A 238 11.26 -11.32 -31.19
CA LEU A 238 11.12 -10.86 -29.80
C LEU A 238 10.41 -11.94 -28.99
N VAL A 239 10.94 -12.32 -27.82
CA VAL A 239 10.23 -13.18 -26.87
C VAL A 239 9.98 -12.42 -25.59
N VAL A 240 8.70 -12.28 -25.26
CA VAL A 240 8.18 -11.58 -24.09
C VAL A 240 7.79 -12.61 -23.03
N ARG A 241 8.30 -12.46 -21.81
CA ARG A 241 7.77 -13.11 -20.60
C ARG A 241 6.93 -12.07 -19.88
N TRP A 242 5.65 -12.35 -19.68
CA TRP A 242 4.74 -11.43 -19.02
C TRP A 242 4.05 -12.13 -17.86
N GLU A 243 4.00 -11.48 -16.70
CA GLU A 243 3.26 -12.03 -15.57
C GLU A 243 1.75 -11.91 -15.82
N LEU A 244 1.00 -12.98 -15.62
CA LEU A 244 -0.45 -13.02 -15.83
C LEU A 244 -1.17 -12.64 -14.52
N PRO A 245 -2.37 -12.04 -14.60
CA PRO A 245 -3.19 -11.82 -13.42
C PRO A 245 -3.55 -13.16 -12.75
N PRO A 246 -3.58 -13.22 -11.40
CA PRO A 246 -3.88 -14.45 -10.68
C PRO A 246 -5.38 -14.80 -10.76
N TYR A 247 -5.77 -16.02 -10.36
CA TYR A 247 -7.16 -16.51 -10.50
C TYR A 247 -8.18 -15.73 -9.65
N GLU A 248 -7.68 -15.06 -8.61
CA GLU A 248 -8.43 -14.25 -7.65
C GLU A 248 -9.00 -12.97 -8.28
N VAL A 249 -8.44 -12.49 -9.40
CA VAL A 249 -8.98 -11.29 -10.08
C VAL A 249 -10.42 -11.50 -10.55
N VAL A 250 -10.82 -12.75 -10.81
CA VAL A 250 -12.19 -13.10 -11.16
C VAL A 250 -13.00 -13.37 -9.88
N PRO A 251 -14.00 -12.53 -9.55
CA PRO A 251 -14.74 -12.66 -8.31
C PRO A 251 -15.41 -14.04 -8.15
N ALA A 252 -15.21 -14.65 -6.98
CA ALA A 252 -15.86 -15.92 -6.62
C ALA A 252 -17.38 -15.75 -6.39
N VAL A 253 -17.80 -14.56 -5.96
CA VAL A 253 -19.21 -14.20 -5.78
C VAL A 253 -19.83 -13.81 -7.12
N GLY A 254 -21.02 -14.32 -7.39
CA GLY A 254 -21.79 -14.00 -8.59
C GLY A 254 -22.83 -12.91 -8.36
N ARG A 255 -23.46 -12.87 -7.17
CA ARG A 255 -24.44 -11.84 -6.77
C ARG A 255 -24.67 -11.85 -5.27
N TYR A 256 -25.19 -10.74 -4.75
CA TYR A 256 -25.68 -10.62 -3.38
C TYR A 256 -27.21 -10.74 -3.36
N ARG A 257 -27.75 -11.41 -2.34
CA ARG A 257 -29.19 -11.57 -2.14
C ARG A 257 -29.57 -11.32 -0.69
N TYR A 258 -30.48 -10.37 -0.45
CA TYR A 258 -31.06 -10.17 0.87
C TYR A 258 -32.10 -11.25 1.20
N VAL A 259 -31.95 -11.92 2.34
CA VAL A 259 -32.88 -12.93 2.86
C VAL A 259 -33.71 -12.31 3.97
N ARG A 260 -34.98 -12.02 3.66
CA ARG A 260 -35.92 -11.35 4.57
C ARG A 260 -36.22 -12.12 5.86
N SER A 261 -36.14 -13.45 5.84
CA SER A 261 -36.47 -14.28 7.02
C SER A 261 -35.43 -14.18 8.14
N ASP A 262 -34.17 -14.02 7.76
CA ASP A 262 -33.01 -14.09 8.67
C ASP A 262 -32.31 -12.73 8.79
N ASP A 263 -32.86 -11.70 8.14
CA ASP A 263 -32.30 -10.34 8.05
C ASP A 263 -30.81 -10.31 7.69
N ARG A 264 -30.41 -11.15 6.73
CA ARG A 264 -29.00 -11.31 6.33
C ARG A 264 -28.82 -11.19 4.83
N GLU A 265 -27.63 -10.77 4.44
CA GLU A 265 -27.19 -10.80 3.04
C GLU A 265 -26.48 -12.13 2.78
N ASP A 266 -26.99 -12.88 1.80
CA ASP A 266 -26.36 -14.10 1.29
C ASP A 266 -25.49 -13.76 0.08
N GLU A 267 -24.29 -14.34 0.04
CA GLU A 267 -23.43 -14.37 -1.14
C GLU A 267 -23.75 -15.61 -1.99
N VAL A 268 -24.19 -15.40 -3.22
CA VAL A 268 -24.42 -16.50 -4.16
C VAL A 268 -23.15 -16.69 -4.98
N ALA A 269 -22.46 -17.80 -4.75
CA ALA A 269 -21.23 -18.14 -5.47
C ALA A 269 -21.46 -18.25 -6.98
N ARG A 270 -20.50 -17.75 -7.76
CA ARG A 270 -20.46 -17.91 -9.20
C ARG A 270 -20.23 -19.39 -9.55
N PRO A 271 -20.95 -19.95 -10.54
CA PRO A 271 -20.68 -21.30 -11.02
C PRO A 271 -19.20 -21.50 -11.40
N ALA A 272 -18.58 -22.57 -10.91
CA ALA A 272 -17.15 -22.81 -11.12
C ALA A 272 -16.76 -22.88 -12.61
N ALA A 273 -17.63 -23.43 -13.46
CA ALA A 273 -17.41 -23.46 -14.91
C ALA A 273 -17.33 -22.04 -15.51
N GLN A 274 -18.29 -21.18 -15.16
CA GLN A 274 -18.33 -19.80 -15.63
C GLN A 274 -17.12 -18.98 -15.14
N ARG A 275 -16.67 -19.20 -13.90
CA ARG A 275 -15.47 -18.53 -13.35
C ARG A 275 -14.20 -18.94 -14.10
N LYS A 276 -14.05 -20.23 -14.40
CA LYS A 276 -12.90 -20.76 -15.17
C LYS A 276 -12.89 -20.24 -16.60
N GLU A 277 -14.04 -20.24 -17.26
CA GLU A 277 -14.20 -19.73 -18.62
C GLU A 277 -13.86 -18.23 -18.69
N LEU A 278 -14.39 -17.44 -17.76
CA LEU A 278 -14.06 -16.01 -17.65
C LEU A 278 -12.57 -15.78 -17.41
N TYR A 279 -11.93 -16.57 -16.54
CA TYR A 279 -10.48 -16.43 -16.32
C TYR A 279 -9.67 -16.75 -17.58
N ARG A 280 -10.01 -17.81 -18.32
CA ARG A 280 -9.37 -18.13 -19.60
C ARG A 280 -9.55 -17.00 -20.62
N GLU A 281 -10.74 -16.41 -20.69
CA GLU A 281 -11.04 -15.26 -21.53
C GLU A 281 -10.17 -14.05 -21.17
N VAL A 282 -10.03 -13.74 -19.87
CA VAL A 282 -9.15 -12.67 -19.37
C VAL A 282 -7.70 -12.90 -19.77
N LEU A 283 -7.15 -14.10 -19.56
CA LEU A 283 -5.77 -14.42 -19.93
C LEU A 283 -5.54 -14.24 -21.44
N ALA A 284 -6.51 -14.63 -22.27
CA ALA A 284 -6.43 -14.44 -23.71
C ALA A 284 -6.48 -12.96 -24.11
N GLN A 285 -7.32 -12.16 -23.46
CA GLN A 285 -7.34 -10.71 -23.66
C GLN A 285 -6.03 -10.04 -23.31
N CYS A 286 -5.41 -10.41 -22.18
CA CYS A 286 -4.10 -9.90 -21.81
C CYS A 286 -3.05 -10.20 -22.88
N ALA A 287 -3.01 -11.44 -23.36
CA ALA A 287 -2.04 -11.84 -24.36
C ALA A 287 -2.20 -11.08 -25.68
N LEU A 288 -3.43 -10.98 -26.20
CA LEU A 288 -3.71 -10.22 -27.41
C LEU A 288 -3.39 -8.74 -27.24
N ARG A 289 -3.65 -8.18 -26.05
CA ARG A 289 -3.33 -6.78 -25.74
C ARG A 289 -1.82 -6.53 -25.74
N VAL A 290 -1.04 -7.37 -25.06
CA VAL A 290 0.43 -7.27 -25.05
C VAL A 290 1.00 -7.39 -26.46
N LEU A 291 0.54 -8.37 -27.25
CA LEU A 291 0.94 -8.51 -28.65
C LEU A 291 0.60 -7.27 -29.47
N ALA A 292 -0.62 -6.72 -29.32
CA ALA A 292 -1.05 -5.53 -30.02
C ALA A 292 -0.21 -4.30 -29.65
N GLU A 293 0.16 -4.17 -28.38
CA GLU A 293 1.01 -3.08 -27.89
C GLU A 293 2.42 -3.16 -28.48
N VAL A 294 3.05 -4.34 -28.44
CA VAL A 294 4.37 -4.58 -29.03
C VAL A 294 4.38 -4.31 -30.53
N PHE A 295 3.43 -4.88 -31.29
CA PHE A 295 3.38 -4.68 -32.74
C PHE A 295 3.07 -3.23 -33.14
N ARG A 296 2.27 -2.51 -32.35
CA ARG A 296 1.94 -1.10 -32.57
C ARG A 296 3.10 -0.17 -32.21
N ALA A 297 3.91 -0.51 -31.21
CA ALA A 297 5.09 0.27 -30.83
C ALA A 297 6.21 0.14 -31.88
N ASP A 298 6.32 -1.00 -32.55
CA ASP A 298 7.31 -1.23 -33.60
C ASP A 298 7.00 -0.50 -34.92
N THR A 299 7.16 0.82 -34.89
CA THR A 299 6.99 1.72 -36.04
C THR A 299 8.11 1.57 -37.07
N GLY A 300 9.30 1.14 -36.64
CA GLY A 300 10.44 0.88 -37.51
C GLY A 300 10.37 -0.46 -38.24
N GLY A 301 9.39 -1.31 -37.90
CA GLY A 301 9.24 -2.64 -38.46
C GLY A 301 10.47 -3.50 -38.20
N LEU A 302 11.02 -3.47 -36.99
CA LEU A 302 12.17 -4.27 -36.53
C LEU A 302 11.77 -5.73 -36.31
N ILE A 303 10.60 -5.99 -35.75
CA ILE A 303 10.11 -7.31 -35.37
C ILE A 303 9.47 -8.03 -36.56
N ALA A 304 9.94 -9.24 -36.84
CA ALA A 304 9.30 -10.19 -37.75
C ALA A 304 8.28 -11.08 -37.02
N SER A 305 8.62 -11.57 -35.82
CA SER A 305 7.72 -12.37 -34.99
C SER A 305 7.86 -12.08 -33.49
N VAL A 306 6.75 -12.30 -32.77
CA VAL A 306 6.68 -12.15 -31.31
C VAL A 306 6.27 -13.48 -30.69
N GLY A 307 7.13 -13.99 -29.81
CA GLY A 307 6.78 -15.01 -28.83
C GLY A 307 6.29 -14.35 -27.54
N LEU A 308 5.22 -14.85 -26.95
CA LEU A 308 4.71 -14.41 -25.66
C LEU A 308 4.53 -15.62 -24.74
N ASN A 309 5.10 -15.53 -23.54
CA ASN A 309 4.94 -16.47 -22.44
C ASN A 309 4.24 -15.77 -21.28
N GLY A 310 2.98 -16.13 -21.04
CA GLY A 310 2.24 -15.71 -19.87
C GLY A 310 2.51 -16.64 -18.69
N VAL A 311 3.08 -16.12 -17.62
CA VAL A 311 3.49 -16.89 -16.43
C VAL A 311 2.74 -16.43 -15.18
N VAL A 312 2.46 -17.36 -14.27
CA VAL A 312 2.03 -17.01 -12.90
C VAL A 312 3.04 -17.56 -11.91
N VAL A 313 3.23 -16.84 -10.80
CA VAL A 313 3.98 -17.36 -9.65
C VAL A 313 3.02 -18.19 -8.80
N ALA A 314 3.13 -19.51 -8.88
CA ALA A 314 2.25 -20.42 -8.16
C ALA A 314 3.03 -21.63 -7.61
N PRO A 315 2.58 -22.24 -6.51
CA PRO A 315 3.16 -23.48 -6.02
C PRO A 315 2.92 -24.61 -7.03
N ASP A 316 3.97 -25.35 -7.35
CA ASP A 316 3.86 -26.55 -8.17
C ASP A 316 3.10 -27.64 -7.39
N PRO A 317 1.96 -28.14 -7.89
CA PRO A 317 1.18 -29.17 -7.21
C PRO A 317 1.96 -30.46 -6.93
N ALA A 318 3.01 -30.75 -7.71
CA ALA A 318 3.81 -31.95 -7.54
C ALA A 318 4.92 -31.81 -6.48
N THR A 319 5.47 -30.61 -6.32
CA THR A 319 6.67 -30.38 -5.49
C THR A 319 6.43 -29.44 -4.31
N GLY A 320 5.29 -28.74 -4.28
CA GLY A 320 4.97 -27.69 -3.29
C GLY A 320 5.83 -26.44 -3.43
N GLN A 321 6.69 -26.36 -4.44
CA GLN A 321 7.63 -25.25 -4.62
C GLN A 321 6.99 -24.14 -5.43
N HIS A 322 7.05 -22.90 -4.90
CA HIS A 322 6.66 -21.73 -5.67
C HIS A 322 7.65 -21.48 -6.81
N GLY A 323 7.11 -21.27 -8.01
CA GLY A 323 7.91 -20.90 -9.17
C GLY A 323 7.05 -20.49 -10.35
N ASP A 324 7.72 -20.11 -11.42
CA ASP A 324 7.08 -19.71 -12.66
C ASP A 324 6.34 -20.88 -13.30
N ARG A 325 5.04 -20.69 -13.50
CA ARG A 325 4.17 -21.63 -14.21
C ARG A 325 3.66 -20.94 -15.47
N CYS A 326 4.21 -21.32 -16.61
CA CYS A 326 3.76 -20.80 -17.91
C CYS A 326 2.36 -21.35 -18.24
N LEU A 327 1.34 -20.50 -18.19
CA LEU A 327 -0.04 -20.88 -18.48
C LEU A 327 -0.44 -20.59 -19.92
N LEU A 328 0.25 -19.66 -20.56
CA LEU A 328 -0.06 -19.18 -21.90
C LEU A 328 1.24 -19.08 -22.70
N ALA A 329 1.26 -19.59 -23.93
CA ALA A 329 2.39 -19.47 -24.83
C ALA A 329 1.89 -19.31 -26.27
N VAL A 330 2.31 -18.26 -26.97
CA VAL A 330 1.95 -18.02 -28.38
C VAL A 330 3.16 -17.46 -29.12
N GLU A 331 3.34 -17.86 -30.38
CA GLU A 331 4.35 -17.27 -31.26
C GLU A 331 3.66 -16.91 -32.57
N VAL A 332 3.75 -15.65 -32.95
CA VAL A 332 3.02 -15.10 -34.09
C VAL A 332 3.91 -14.16 -34.90
N ASP A 333 3.82 -14.25 -36.22
CA ASP A 333 4.47 -13.32 -37.13
C ASP A 333 3.63 -12.05 -37.36
N ARG A 334 4.30 -10.98 -37.77
CA ARG A 334 3.68 -9.66 -38.00
C ARG A 334 2.55 -9.71 -39.03
N GLU A 335 2.71 -10.45 -40.12
CA GLU A 335 1.72 -10.47 -41.21
C GLU A 335 0.43 -11.15 -40.76
N THR A 336 0.55 -12.31 -40.12
CA THR A 336 -0.58 -13.04 -39.52
C THR A 336 -1.31 -12.17 -38.51
N PHE A 337 -0.60 -11.51 -37.59
CA PHE A 337 -1.23 -10.67 -36.58
C PHE A 337 -1.90 -9.42 -37.16
N ALA A 338 -1.28 -8.76 -38.14
CA ALA A 338 -1.83 -7.57 -38.79
C ALA A 338 -3.11 -7.84 -39.59
N GLY A 339 -3.34 -9.09 -40.00
CA GLY A 339 -4.57 -9.53 -40.65
C GLY A 339 -5.79 -9.62 -39.71
N LEU A 340 -5.61 -9.52 -38.40
CA LEU A 340 -6.67 -9.68 -37.41
C LEU A 340 -7.38 -8.35 -37.09
N ALA A 341 -8.71 -8.38 -37.10
CA ALA A 341 -9.55 -7.28 -36.60
C ALA A 341 -9.84 -7.46 -35.10
N LEU A 342 -8.86 -7.17 -34.25
CA LEU A 342 -8.91 -7.44 -32.80
C LEU A 342 -10.09 -6.79 -32.05
N ASP A 343 -10.70 -5.75 -32.61
CA ASP A 343 -11.89 -5.09 -32.07
C ASP A 343 -13.16 -5.96 -32.18
N ARG A 344 -13.13 -7.03 -32.98
CA ARG A 344 -14.31 -7.86 -33.33
C ARG A 344 -14.12 -9.35 -33.07
N VAL A 345 -12.97 -9.76 -32.55
CA VAL A 345 -12.69 -11.18 -32.30
C VAL A 345 -13.21 -11.64 -30.94
N ALA A 346 -13.56 -12.91 -30.85
CA ALA A 346 -13.61 -13.60 -29.56
C ALA A 346 -12.15 -13.85 -29.11
N PRO A 347 -11.70 -13.29 -27.97
CA PRO A 347 -10.28 -13.30 -27.60
C PRO A 347 -9.68 -14.70 -27.48
N LEU A 348 -10.45 -15.65 -26.91
CA LEU A 348 -9.99 -17.02 -26.71
C LEU A 348 -9.80 -17.76 -28.04
N ASP A 349 -10.80 -17.71 -28.92
CA ASP A 349 -10.76 -18.36 -30.24
C ASP A 349 -9.69 -17.72 -31.13
N CYS A 350 -9.54 -16.39 -31.05
CA CYS A 350 -8.47 -15.68 -31.73
C CYS A 350 -7.08 -16.17 -31.30
N LEU A 351 -6.84 -16.24 -29.99
CA LEU A 351 -5.54 -16.67 -29.47
C LEU A 351 -5.25 -18.13 -29.81
N VAL A 352 -6.21 -19.04 -29.60
CA VAL A 352 -5.98 -20.49 -29.71
C VAL A 352 -6.10 -20.97 -31.15
N ASP A 353 -7.18 -20.60 -31.84
CA ASP A 353 -7.50 -21.16 -33.16
C ASP A 353 -6.86 -20.36 -34.29
N ALA A 354 -6.89 -19.02 -34.22
CA ALA A 354 -6.35 -18.18 -35.29
C ALA A 354 -4.81 -18.01 -35.19
N LEU A 355 -4.29 -17.85 -33.96
CA LEU A 355 -2.86 -17.64 -33.72
C LEU A 355 -2.08 -18.90 -33.33
N GLY A 356 -2.76 -20.04 -33.15
CA GLY A 356 -2.12 -21.28 -32.72
C GLY A 356 -1.53 -21.23 -31.30
N GLY A 357 -2.01 -20.30 -30.47
CA GLY A 357 -1.58 -20.14 -29.10
C GLY A 357 -2.00 -21.31 -28.21
N ARG A 358 -1.18 -21.59 -27.20
CA ARG A 358 -1.41 -22.62 -26.19
C ARG A 358 -1.84 -21.95 -24.90
N LEU A 359 -3.07 -22.24 -24.46
CA LEU A 359 -3.57 -21.82 -23.16
C LEU A 359 -3.85 -23.06 -22.31
N SER A 360 -3.41 -23.04 -21.06
CA SER A 360 -3.65 -24.09 -20.08
C SER A 360 -5.13 -24.48 -20.04
N ALA A 361 -5.41 -25.79 -20.01
CA ALA A 361 -6.78 -26.29 -19.85
C ALA A 361 -7.38 -25.91 -18.48
N ARG A 362 -6.54 -25.90 -17.44
CA ARG A 362 -6.89 -25.61 -16.05
C ARG A 362 -5.95 -24.56 -15.45
N PRO A 363 -6.05 -23.30 -15.90
CA PRO A 363 -5.16 -22.24 -15.44
C PRO A 363 -5.36 -21.95 -13.95
N GLU A 364 -6.52 -22.26 -13.37
CA GLU A 364 -6.79 -22.14 -11.93
C GLU A 364 -5.99 -23.12 -11.06
N LYS A 365 -5.41 -24.16 -11.68
CA LYS A 365 -4.51 -25.13 -11.01
C LYS A 365 -3.04 -24.91 -11.35
N ALA A 366 -2.75 -23.83 -12.07
CA ALA A 366 -1.43 -23.55 -12.63
C ALA A 366 -0.86 -24.72 -13.48
N ASP A 367 -1.72 -25.42 -14.25
CA ASP A 367 -1.28 -26.44 -15.21
C ASP A 367 -0.47 -25.75 -16.32
N THR A 368 0.76 -26.20 -16.56
CA THR A 368 1.68 -25.51 -17.48
C THR A 368 1.52 -25.93 -18.93
N VAL A 369 1.76 -25.00 -19.85
CA VAL A 369 1.95 -25.25 -21.28
C VAL A 369 3.43 -25.14 -21.66
N THR A 370 3.80 -25.67 -22.82
CA THR A 370 5.15 -25.53 -23.35
C THR A 370 5.43 -24.07 -23.71
N ALA A 371 6.38 -23.45 -23.01
CA ALA A 371 6.81 -22.09 -23.27
C ALA A 371 7.52 -21.97 -24.62
N VAL A 372 7.45 -20.77 -25.19
CA VAL A 372 8.28 -20.33 -26.29
C VAL A 372 9.71 -20.12 -25.76
N PRO A 373 10.75 -20.75 -26.33
CA PRO A 373 12.12 -20.60 -25.85
C PRO A 373 12.59 -19.15 -25.98
N ALA A 374 13.25 -18.62 -24.95
CA ALA A 374 13.89 -17.32 -25.00
C ALA A 374 15.07 -17.32 -25.99
N ALA A 375 15.35 -16.15 -26.58
CA ALA A 375 16.56 -15.97 -27.39
C ALA A 375 17.82 -16.14 -26.52
N ALA A 376 18.89 -16.72 -27.08
CA ALA A 376 20.16 -16.82 -26.38
C ALA A 376 20.69 -15.42 -26.05
N THR A 377 20.80 -15.10 -24.77
CA THR A 377 21.30 -13.81 -24.32
C THR A 377 22.77 -13.68 -24.68
N PHE A 378 23.12 -12.68 -25.50
CA PHE A 378 24.53 -12.35 -25.75
C PHE A 378 25.20 -11.95 -24.44
N ALA A 379 26.36 -12.54 -24.16
CA ALA A 379 27.23 -12.12 -23.07
C ALA A 379 27.72 -10.69 -23.38
N ALA A 380 27.25 -9.72 -22.60
CA ALA A 380 27.78 -8.36 -22.60
C ALA A 380 29.12 -8.32 -21.87
N ASP A 381 30.08 -7.52 -22.38
CA ASP A 381 31.47 -7.31 -21.93
C ASP A 381 31.78 -7.74 -20.49
N GLU A 382 32.73 -8.67 -20.33
CA GLU A 382 33.07 -9.34 -19.07
C GLU A 382 33.87 -8.48 -18.07
N ASP A 383 34.30 -7.26 -18.45
CA ASP A 383 35.26 -6.48 -17.67
C ASP A 383 34.65 -5.45 -16.68
N GLU A 384 33.32 -5.25 -16.67
CA GLU A 384 32.63 -4.41 -15.68
C GLU A 384 31.91 -5.24 -14.60
N PRO A 385 31.95 -4.83 -13.31
CA PRO A 385 31.29 -5.53 -12.22
C PRO A 385 29.76 -5.46 -12.38
N ASP A 386 29.11 -6.63 -12.35
CA ASP A 386 27.65 -6.74 -12.36
C ASP A 386 27.09 -6.32 -11.01
N LEU A 387 26.29 -5.25 -11.00
CA LEU A 387 25.67 -4.70 -9.80
C LEU A 387 24.70 -5.71 -9.12
N PHE A 388 24.19 -6.69 -9.87
CA PHE A 388 23.39 -7.78 -9.30
C PHE A 388 24.22 -8.84 -8.57
N ALA A 389 25.51 -8.96 -8.89
CA ALA A 389 26.41 -9.99 -8.38
C ALA A 389 27.45 -9.45 -7.38
N MET A 390 27.69 -8.14 -7.33
CA MET A 390 28.63 -7.50 -6.38
C MET A 390 28.13 -7.58 -4.94
N ASP A 391 29.01 -7.66 -3.94
CA ASP A 391 28.62 -7.75 -2.52
C ASP A 391 27.78 -6.54 -2.04
N PRO A 392 26.81 -6.70 -1.11
CA PRO A 392 26.00 -5.57 -0.61
C PRO A 392 26.83 -4.42 -0.02
N LEU A 393 27.91 -4.71 0.73
CA LEU A 393 28.77 -3.65 1.26
C LEU A 393 29.59 -3.00 0.15
N GLU A 394 29.96 -3.74 -0.89
CA GLU A 394 30.63 -3.17 -2.07
C GLU A 394 29.68 -2.25 -2.85
N PHE A 395 28.40 -2.62 -2.94
CA PHE A 395 27.36 -1.79 -3.54
C PHE A 395 27.13 -0.50 -2.72
N GLU A 396 26.99 -0.60 -1.40
CA GLU A 396 26.88 0.56 -0.50
C GLU A 396 28.10 1.51 -0.65
N LYS A 397 29.32 0.94 -0.74
CA LYS A 397 30.55 1.71 -0.99
C LYS A 397 30.57 2.38 -2.36
N LEU A 398 30.06 1.70 -3.40
CA LEU A 398 29.95 2.27 -4.75
C LEU A 398 28.98 3.45 -4.77
N ILE A 399 27.84 3.32 -4.09
CA ILE A 399 26.87 4.41 -3.92
C ILE A 399 27.51 5.57 -3.14
N ALA A 400 28.20 5.29 -2.03
CA ALA A 400 28.90 6.32 -1.27
C ALA A 400 29.95 7.06 -2.12
N GLU A 401 30.73 6.34 -2.92
CA GLU A 401 31.71 6.93 -3.82
C GLU A 401 31.07 7.75 -4.95
N LEU A 402 29.92 7.32 -5.49
CA LEU A 402 29.14 8.08 -6.47
C LEU A 402 28.73 9.44 -5.92
N PHE A 403 28.13 9.47 -4.73
CA PHE A 403 27.71 10.73 -4.11
C PHE A 403 28.92 11.58 -3.69
N ARG A 404 30.04 10.97 -3.28
CA ARG A 404 31.28 11.70 -3.03
C ARG A 404 31.81 12.42 -4.27
N ARG A 405 31.81 11.75 -5.43
CA ARG A 405 32.23 12.36 -6.70
C ARG A 405 31.29 13.46 -7.20
N ARG A 406 30.01 13.45 -6.79
CA ARG A 406 29.07 14.58 -6.97
C ARG A 406 29.32 15.78 -6.06
N GLY A 407 30.28 15.70 -5.14
CA GLY A 407 30.64 16.80 -4.24
C GLY A 407 29.99 16.73 -2.85
N PHE A 408 29.28 15.65 -2.51
CA PHE A 408 28.74 15.44 -1.16
C PHE A 408 29.81 14.88 -0.22
N ARG A 409 29.75 15.24 1.07
CA ARG A 409 30.55 14.59 2.11
C ARG A 409 29.82 13.33 2.56
N THR A 410 30.33 12.17 2.18
CA THR A 410 29.68 10.88 2.47
C THR A 410 30.38 10.16 3.62
N SER A 411 29.61 9.67 4.59
CA SER A 411 30.05 8.67 5.57
C SER A 411 29.19 7.42 5.44
N THR A 412 29.82 6.27 5.28
CA THR A 412 29.13 4.97 5.38
C THR A 412 28.90 4.69 6.87
N THR A 413 27.69 4.27 7.22
CA THR A 413 27.33 3.92 8.60
C THR A 413 27.88 2.53 8.92
N ASP A 414 28.50 2.35 10.09
CA ASP A 414 28.88 1.02 10.55
C ASP A 414 27.61 0.25 10.96
N ARG A 415 27.55 -1.06 10.67
CA ARG A 415 26.37 -1.95 10.76
C ARG A 415 25.76 -2.18 12.16
N SER A 416 25.84 -1.20 13.06
CA SER A 416 25.21 -1.25 14.38
C SER A 416 24.43 0.04 14.65
N GLY A 417 23.10 -0.01 14.47
CA GLY A 417 22.17 0.92 15.12
C GLY A 417 21.48 1.97 14.25
N ASP A 418 21.86 2.16 12.98
CA ASP A 418 21.25 3.21 12.14
C ASP A 418 20.11 2.66 11.28
N GLU A 419 18.93 2.50 11.88
CA GLU A 419 17.55 2.53 11.34
C GLU A 419 17.36 2.54 9.79
N GLY A 420 18.01 1.63 9.04
CA GLY A 420 17.87 1.50 7.58
C GLY A 420 18.64 2.53 6.74
N VAL A 421 19.65 3.22 7.29
CA VAL A 421 20.54 4.14 6.55
C VAL A 421 21.74 3.37 6.01
N ASP A 422 21.89 3.31 4.69
CA ASP A 422 23.03 2.64 4.06
C ASP A 422 24.20 3.61 3.81
N VAL A 423 23.90 4.86 3.44
CA VAL A 423 24.89 5.92 3.28
C VAL A 423 24.32 7.23 3.83
N LEU A 424 25.10 7.91 4.66
CA LEU A 424 24.81 9.28 5.05
C LEU A 424 25.63 10.23 4.19
N ALA A 425 24.97 11.19 3.55
CA ALA A 425 25.62 12.24 2.77
C ALA A 425 25.28 13.61 3.36
N GLU A 426 26.24 14.53 3.36
CA GLU A 426 26.05 15.92 3.73
C GLU A 426 26.38 16.79 2.53
N ASP A 427 25.40 17.60 2.12
CA ASP A 427 25.61 18.64 1.11
C ASP A 427 26.27 19.86 1.79
N PRO A 428 27.50 20.24 1.40
CA PRO A 428 28.24 21.33 2.04
C PRO A 428 27.71 22.72 1.67
N ASP A 429 26.70 22.84 0.79
CA ASP A 429 26.11 24.12 0.43
C ASP A 429 25.50 24.83 1.67
N PRO A 430 25.93 26.05 2.01
CA PRO A 430 25.51 26.73 3.24
C PRO A 430 24.07 27.28 3.20
N ILE A 431 23.39 27.24 2.05
CA ILE A 431 22.06 27.82 1.83
C ILE A 431 21.01 26.72 1.57
N THR A 432 21.37 25.70 0.80
CA THR A 432 20.46 24.61 0.38
C THR A 432 20.91 23.23 0.85
N GLY A 433 22.10 23.12 1.43
CA GLY A 433 22.68 21.87 1.87
C GLY A 433 22.08 21.35 3.17
N GLY A 434 22.63 20.25 3.66
CA GLY A 434 22.12 19.54 4.84
C GLY A 434 22.30 18.03 4.75
N LYS A 435 21.76 17.36 5.76
CA LYS A 435 21.92 15.92 5.95
C LYS A 435 20.96 15.15 5.03
N ILE A 436 21.52 14.28 4.20
CA ILE A 436 20.84 13.43 3.23
C ILE A 436 20.99 11.98 3.68
N VAL A 437 19.87 11.27 3.79
CA VAL A 437 19.87 9.83 4.02
C VAL A 437 19.74 9.13 2.68
N ILE A 438 20.65 8.20 2.40
CA ILE A 438 20.62 7.38 1.18
C ILE A 438 20.45 5.93 1.60
N GLN A 439 19.43 5.30 1.03
CA GLN A 439 19.16 3.88 1.20
C GLN A 439 19.31 3.19 -0.15
N ALA A 440 20.09 2.10 -0.19
CA ALA A 440 20.46 1.37 -1.38
C ALA A 440 19.87 -0.05 -1.29
N LYS A 441 18.79 -0.30 -2.04
CA LYS A 441 18.14 -1.61 -2.13
C LYS A 441 18.56 -2.34 -3.41
N ARG A 442 19.51 -3.25 -3.28
CA ARG A 442 19.93 -4.16 -4.36
C ARG A 442 18.87 -5.24 -4.61
N TYR A 443 17.85 -4.91 -5.40
CA TYR A 443 16.73 -5.81 -5.75
C TYR A 443 16.69 -6.12 -7.25
N ARG A 444 16.08 -7.27 -7.56
CA ARG A 444 15.78 -7.73 -8.93
C ARG A 444 14.30 -7.56 -9.30
N HIS A 445 13.48 -7.14 -8.34
CA HIS A 445 12.04 -6.92 -8.49
C HIS A 445 11.69 -5.52 -8.03
N THR A 446 10.61 -4.99 -8.60
CA THR A 446 10.11 -3.64 -8.34
C THR A 446 9.99 -3.32 -6.85
N VAL A 447 10.60 -2.22 -6.42
CA VAL A 447 10.56 -1.75 -5.03
C VAL A 447 9.15 -1.25 -4.70
N SER A 448 8.55 -1.85 -3.67
CA SER A 448 7.20 -1.54 -3.21
C SER A 448 7.10 -0.14 -2.57
N PRO A 449 5.88 0.43 -2.51
CA PRO A 449 5.65 1.74 -1.86
C PRO A 449 5.97 1.74 -0.36
N SER A 450 6.05 0.57 0.29
CA SER A 450 6.46 0.45 1.69
C SER A 450 7.90 0.90 1.90
N ALA A 451 8.85 0.50 1.04
CA ALA A 451 10.25 0.90 1.20
C ALA A 451 10.46 2.41 1.11
N VAL A 452 9.62 3.10 0.32
CA VAL A 452 9.62 4.57 0.24
C VAL A 452 9.10 5.21 1.55
N ARG A 453 8.07 4.60 2.16
CA ARG A 453 7.54 5.02 3.46
C ARG A 453 8.56 4.82 4.58
N ASP A 454 9.27 3.70 4.55
CA ASP A 454 10.29 3.36 5.53
C ASP A 454 11.43 4.40 5.48
N LEU A 455 11.90 4.74 4.27
CA LEU A 455 12.89 5.80 4.07
C LEU A 455 12.42 7.17 4.59
N GLU A 456 11.13 7.50 4.43
CA GLU A 456 10.56 8.74 4.98
C GLU A 456 10.67 8.78 6.51
N SER A 457 10.42 7.65 7.18
CA SER A 457 10.56 7.53 8.62
C SER A 457 12.02 7.70 9.03
N THR A 458 12.94 6.96 8.40
CA THR A 458 14.39 7.06 8.65
C THR A 458 14.92 8.49 8.47
N MET A 459 14.43 9.19 7.44
CA MET A 459 14.82 10.58 7.18
C MET A 459 14.42 11.51 8.34
N ARG A 460 13.22 11.34 8.91
CA ARG A 460 12.75 12.14 10.06
C ARG A 460 13.54 11.84 11.33
N HIS A 461 13.81 10.57 11.61
CA HIS A 461 14.59 10.15 12.78
C HIS A 461 16.03 10.67 12.74
N GLN A 462 16.66 10.62 11.57
CA GLN A 462 18.03 11.10 11.37
C GLN A 462 18.14 12.63 11.27
N GLY A 463 17.02 13.35 11.28
CA GLY A 463 16.98 14.81 11.08
C GLY A 463 17.46 15.22 9.69
N ALA A 464 17.35 14.32 8.70
CA ALA A 464 17.72 14.57 7.34
C ALA A 464 16.66 15.43 6.63
N ASN A 465 17.12 16.37 5.81
CA ASN A 465 16.22 17.25 5.05
C ASN A 465 15.88 16.66 3.67
N ARG A 466 16.55 15.57 3.27
CA ARG A 466 16.30 14.84 2.03
C ARG A 466 16.62 13.35 2.16
N GLY A 467 15.81 12.49 1.53
CA GLY A 467 16.04 11.05 1.43
C GLY A 467 16.24 10.62 -0.02
N ILE A 468 17.14 9.68 -0.29
CA ILE A 468 17.35 9.11 -1.62
C ILE A 468 17.24 7.58 -1.52
N LEU A 469 16.31 7.00 -2.27
CA LEU A 469 16.20 5.55 -2.41
C LEU A 469 16.83 5.13 -3.74
N VAL A 470 17.88 4.33 -3.69
CA VAL A 470 18.59 3.78 -4.84
C VAL A 470 18.23 2.31 -4.99
N THR A 471 17.91 1.86 -6.19
CA THR A 471 17.71 0.44 -6.47
C THR A 471 18.36 0.03 -7.79
N THR A 472 18.70 -1.26 -7.90
CA THR A 472 19.14 -1.92 -9.13
C THR A 472 17.98 -2.35 -10.04
N SER A 473 16.73 -2.11 -9.62
CA SER A 473 15.48 -2.48 -10.32
C SER A 473 14.59 -1.24 -10.57
N GLY A 474 13.27 -1.40 -10.72
CA GLY A 474 12.31 -0.29 -10.84
C GLY A 474 11.62 0.04 -9.51
N PHE A 475 10.80 1.11 -9.52
CA PHE A 475 9.88 1.44 -8.43
C PHE A 475 8.44 1.29 -8.88
N GLY A 476 7.57 0.77 -8.00
CA GLY A 476 6.17 0.59 -8.34
C GLY A 476 5.44 1.95 -8.51
N PRO A 477 4.30 2.00 -9.22
CA PRO A 477 3.53 3.24 -9.42
C PRO A 477 3.13 3.93 -8.10
N GLY A 478 2.86 3.14 -7.05
CA GLY A 478 2.57 3.66 -5.71
C GLY A 478 3.76 4.35 -5.04
N SER A 479 5.00 3.93 -5.36
CA SER A 479 6.25 4.54 -4.87
C SER A 479 6.42 5.94 -5.46
N HIS A 480 6.17 6.10 -6.76
CA HIS A 480 6.19 7.40 -7.42
C HIS A 480 5.08 8.34 -6.93
N ARG A 481 3.87 7.81 -6.69
CA ARG A 481 2.76 8.57 -6.12
C ARG A 481 3.07 9.09 -4.71
N HIS A 482 3.76 8.29 -3.91
CA HIS A 482 4.13 8.65 -2.53
C HIS A 482 5.18 9.76 -2.45
N VAL A 483 6.09 9.83 -3.42
CA VAL A 483 7.20 10.80 -3.44
C VAL A 483 6.82 12.18 -4.00
N LYS A 484 5.70 12.29 -4.72
CA LYS A 484 5.33 13.46 -5.53
C LYS A 484 5.44 14.82 -4.80
N ASP A 485 5.20 14.86 -3.50
CA ASP A 485 5.22 16.09 -2.67
C ASP A 485 6.12 15.96 -1.42
N LYS A 486 7.10 15.05 -1.45
CA LYS A 486 7.98 14.75 -0.32
C LYS A 486 9.44 15.00 -0.67
N PRO A 487 10.32 15.31 0.31
CA PRO A 487 11.76 15.49 0.06
C PRO A 487 12.48 14.14 -0.12
N LEU A 488 11.89 13.24 -0.92
CA LEU A 488 12.43 11.94 -1.26
C LEU A 488 12.78 11.93 -2.75
N THR A 489 13.86 11.25 -3.11
CA THR A 489 14.27 11.06 -4.51
C THR A 489 14.43 9.58 -4.77
N LEU A 490 13.88 9.10 -5.89
CA LEU A 490 13.98 7.71 -6.32
C LEU A 490 15.00 7.60 -7.46
N VAL A 491 15.96 6.71 -7.32
CA VAL A 491 17.01 6.40 -8.31
C VAL A 491 16.87 4.93 -8.70
N ASP A 492 16.27 4.67 -9.85
CA ASP A 492 16.08 3.31 -10.38
C ASP A 492 17.36 2.78 -11.04
N GLY A 493 17.35 1.51 -11.45
CA GLY A 493 18.49 0.85 -12.08
C GLY A 493 19.06 1.62 -13.28
N PRO A 494 18.24 2.04 -14.26
CA PRO A 494 18.69 2.85 -15.39
C PRO A 494 19.28 4.22 -14.98
N MET A 495 18.66 4.93 -14.04
CA MET A 495 19.18 6.20 -13.50
C MET A 495 20.51 6.00 -12.76
N LEU A 496 20.64 4.92 -11.98
CA LEU A 496 21.87 4.58 -11.27
C LEU A 496 23.02 4.33 -12.24
N LEU A 497 22.81 3.53 -13.30
CA LEU A 497 23.83 3.28 -14.32
C LEU A 497 24.27 4.57 -15.03
N ALA A 498 23.33 5.46 -15.35
CA ALA A 498 23.64 6.75 -15.95
C ALA A 498 24.54 7.61 -15.03
N LEU A 499 24.19 7.66 -13.74
CA LEU A 499 24.95 8.40 -12.73
C LEU A 499 26.37 7.83 -12.51
N LEU A 500 26.52 6.51 -12.50
CA LEU A 500 27.81 5.84 -12.38
C LEU A 500 28.73 6.17 -13.58
N ARG A 501 28.21 6.09 -14.81
CA ARG A 501 28.98 6.41 -16.03
C ARG A 501 29.41 7.88 -16.08
N GLU A 502 28.52 8.81 -15.73
CA GLU A 502 28.83 10.25 -15.69
C GLU A 502 30.03 10.55 -14.79
N HIS A 503 30.18 9.80 -13.70
CA HIS A 503 31.23 10.01 -12.70
C HIS A 503 32.42 9.04 -12.86
N GLY A 504 32.50 8.32 -13.99
CA GLY A 504 33.57 7.38 -14.29
C GLY A 504 33.70 6.26 -13.26
N LEU A 505 32.56 5.77 -12.77
CA LEU A 505 32.48 4.62 -11.85
C LEU A 505 32.00 3.37 -12.61
N PRO A 506 32.60 2.20 -12.31
CA PRO A 506 32.28 0.96 -13.00
C PRO A 506 30.93 0.40 -12.54
N GLY A 507 30.15 -0.16 -13.45
CA GLY A 507 28.89 -0.82 -13.11
C GLY A 507 28.05 -1.18 -14.33
N ARG A 508 27.71 -2.46 -14.44
CA ARG A 508 26.74 -2.96 -15.42
C ARG A 508 25.57 -3.62 -14.70
N LEU A 509 24.38 -3.56 -15.32
CA LEU A 509 23.30 -4.49 -15.02
C LEU A 509 23.46 -5.63 -16.02
N GLY A 510 23.96 -6.79 -15.58
CA GLY A 510 24.03 -7.97 -16.45
C GLY A 510 22.62 -8.40 -16.91
N PRO A 511 22.49 -9.19 -18.01
CA PRO A 511 21.24 -9.90 -18.24
C PRO A 511 20.90 -10.68 -16.97
N ALA A 512 19.63 -10.71 -16.57
CA ALA A 512 19.19 -11.41 -15.38
C ALA A 512 19.73 -12.85 -15.40
N VAL A 513 20.87 -13.08 -14.74
CA VAL A 513 21.38 -14.43 -14.52
C VAL A 513 20.27 -15.10 -13.74
N PRO A 514 19.69 -16.24 -14.20
CA PRO A 514 18.62 -16.91 -13.48
C PRO A 514 19.06 -16.99 -12.03
N ALA A 515 18.27 -16.41 -11.12
CA ALA A 515 18.54 -16.56 -9.71
C ALA A 515 18.79 -18.04 -9.48
N GLN A 516 20.01 -18.40 -9.03
CA GLN A 516 20.23 -19.77 -8.59
C GLN A 516 19.18 -20.01 -7.51
N ARG A 517 18.18 -20.83 -7.87
CA ARG A 517 17.02 -21.15 -7.05
C ARG A 517 17.55 -21.78 -5.77
N GLY A 518 17.59 -20.99 -4.70
CA GLY A 518 17.52 -21.55 -3.36
C GLY A 518 16.14 -22.24 -3.22
N PRO A 519 16.05 -23.38 -2.54
CA PRO A 519 14.79 -24.12 -2.43
C PRO A 519 13.68 -23.22 -1.85
N SER A 520 12.49 -23.34 -2.43
CA SER A 520 11.26 -22.66 -1.98
C SER A 520 10.95 -22.97 -0.52
N ALA A 521 10.46 -21.98 0.23
CA ALA A 521 10.03 -22.17 1.61
C ALA A 521 8.84 -23.14 1.69
N VAL A 522 8.89 -24.07 2.65
CA VAL A 522 7.82 -25.03 2.94
C VAL A 522 6.79 -24.36 3.84
N GLU A 523 5.54 -24.27 3.38
CA GLU A 523 4.45 -23.74 4.20
C GLU A 523 4.05 -24.71 5.31
N LEU A 524 3.96 -24.20 6.54
CA LEU A 524 3.58 -24.94 7.75
C LEU A 524 2.11 -24.66 8.08
N SER A 525 1.36 -25.69 8.44
CA SER A 525 0.02 -25.56 9.01
C SER A 525 0.09 -25.30 10.54
N PRO A 526 -0.93 -24.68 11.16
CA PRO A 526 -0.98 -24.52 12.61
C PRO A 526 -0.74 -25.84 13.36
N GLY A 527 0.18 -25.84 14.33
CA GLY A 527 0.58 -27.02 15.09
C GLY A 527 1.61 -27.94 14.41
N GLN A 528 1.89 -27.76 13.12
CA GLN A 528 2.89 -28.55 12.40
C GLN A 528 4.29 -28.29 12.93
N ASN A 529 5.10 -29.36 13.06
CA ASN A 529 6.50 -29.26 13.47
C ASN A 529 7.44 -29.94 12.48
N THR A 530 8.67 -29.46 12.45
CA THR A 530 9.76 -29.95 11.58
C THR A 530 11.07 -29.94 12.35
N VAL A 531 11.99 -30.82 12.00
CA VAL A 531 13.36 -30.79 12.54
C VAL A 531 14.11 -29.62 11.91
N LEU A 532 14.81 -28.85 12.73
CA LEU A 532 15.70 -27.79 12.27
C LEU A 532 17.11 -28.36 12.13
N PRO A 533 17.83 -28.07 11.04
CA PRO A 533 19.26 -28.32 11.01
C PRO A 533 19.94 -27.50 12.11
N ASP A 534 20.86 -28.11 12.85
CA ASP A 534 21.58 -27.42 13.93
C ASP A 534 22.35 -26.21 13.35
N GLY A 535 22.25 -25.05 14.03
CA GLY A 535 22.97 -23.84 13.62
C GLY A 535 22.17 -22.55 13.80
N GLU A 536 22.26 -21.68 12.80
CA GLU A 536 21.60 -20.38 12.76
C GLU A 536 20.17 -20.52 12.23
N VAL A 537 19.20 -19.98 12.99
CA VAL A 537 17.80 -19.84 12.58
C VAL A 537 17.52 -18.36 12.40
N ARG A 538 17.16 -17.96 11.19
CA ARG A 538 16.68 -16.61 10.88
C ARG A 538 15.16 -16.62 10.84
N VAL A 539 14.56 -15.70 11.56
CA VAL A 539 13.11 -15.49 11.65
C VAL A 539 12.81 -14.12 11.07
N ARG A 540 11.76 -13.99 10.27
CA ARG A 540 11.28 -12.71 9.75
C ARG A 540 9.78 -12.70 9.77
N PHE A 541 9.19 -11.61 10.26
CA PHE A 541 7.76 -11.39 10.18
C PHE A 541 7.45 -10.35 9.09
N ARG A 542 6.51 -10.67 8.22
CA ARG A 542 5.99 -9.77 7.17
C ARG A 542 4.49 -9.60 7.40
N ALA A 543 4.04 -8.36 7.42
CA ALA A 543 2.62 -7.99 7.37
C ALA A 543 2.50 -6.55 6.86
N GLY A 544 1.49 -6.28 6.04
CA GLY A 544 1.01 -4.92 5.77
C GLY A 544 -0.12 -4.53 6.73
N GLY A 545 -0.68 -3.32 6.57
CA GLY A 545 -1.75 -2.84 7.43
C GLY A 545 -1.23 -2.24 8.74
N ALA A 546 -1.71 -2.75 9.87
CA ALA A 546 -1.28 -2.31 11.20
C ALA A 546 0.19 -2.64 11.51
N ASP A 547 0.84 -1.79 12.31
CA ASP A 547 2.19 -2.02 12.78
C ASP A 547 2.21 -3.10 13.87
N ALA A 548 3.25 -3.95 13.80
CA ALA A 548 3.40 -5.08 14.69
C ALA A 548 4.89 -5.37 14.96
N ASP A 549 5.19 -5.61 16.23
CA ASP A 549 6.52 -5.86 16.75
C ASP A 549 6.80 -7.35 16.91
N LEU A 550 7.96 -7.78 16.45
CA LEU A 550 8.47 -9.14 16.68
C LEU A 550 9.18 -9.20 18.04
N THR A 551 8.78 -10.14 18.90
CA THR A 551 9.42 -10.41 20.19
C THR A 551 9.78 -11.88 20.33
N LEU A 552 10.78 -12.18 21.17
CA LEU A 552 11.21 -13.55 21.46
C LEU A 552 11.31 -13.78 22.96
N LEU A 553 10.92 -14.95 23.43
CA LEU A 553 11.05 -15.34 24.84
C LEU A 553 11.89 -16.61 24.93
N LEU A 554 12.97 -16.57 25.71
CA LEU A 554 13.82 -17.73 25.99
C LEU A 554 13.29 -18.42 27.25
N LEU A 555 12.73 -19.61 27.07
CA LEU A 555 11.97 -20.31 28.09
C LEU A 555 12.72 -21.52 28.65
N GLY A 556 12.66 -21.64 29.99
CA GLY A 556 13.11 -22.79 30.74
C GLY A 556 12.19 -24.01 30.60
N PRO A 557 12.51 -25.13 31.27
CA PRO A 557 11.70 -26.35 31.24
C PRO A 557 10.28 -26.17 31.79
N ASP A 558 10.07 -25.15 32.62
CA ASP A 558 8.79 -24.74 33.20
C ASP A 558 7.95 -23.85 32.27
N GLY A 559 8.46 -23.53 31.07
CA GLY A 559 7.78 -22.68 30.09
C GLY A 559 7.84 -21.19 30.41
N LYS A 560 8.70 -20.77 31.34
CA LYS A 560 8.86 -19.39 31.77
C LYS A 560 10.24 -18.83 31.43
N VAL A 561 10.34 -17.51 31.30
CA VAL A 561 11.64 -16.82 31.25
C VAL A 561 12.39 -17.04 32.56
N ARG A 562 13.72 -17.17 32.50
CA ARG A 562 14.53 -17.40 33.72
C ARG A 562 14.94 -16.09 34.39
N ARG A 563 14.91 -15.00 33.63
CA ARG A 563 15.32 -13.64 33.98
C ARG A 563 14.74 -12.66 32.96
N ASP A 564 14.69 -11.38 33.27
CA ASP A 564 14.12 -10.37 32.37
C ASP A 564 14.93 -10.23 31.07
N GLU A 565 16.24 -10.53 31.11
CA GLU A 565 17.10 -10.53 29.91
C GLU A 565 16.73 -11.63 28.88
N ASP A 566 15.92 -12.61 29.28
CA ASP A 566 15.44 -13.68 28.40
C ASP A 566 14.19 -13.26 27.61
N PHE A 567 13.64 -12.05 27.84
CA PHE A 567 12.62 -11.43 27.01
C PHE A 567 13.25 -10.45 26.02
N VAL A 568 13.27 -10.80 24.74
CA VAL A 568 13.89 -10.03 23.66
C VAL A 568 12.83 -9.24 22.90
N PHE A 569 12.93 -7.91 22.96
CA PHE A 569 12.00 -6.97 22.34
C PHE A 569 12.76 -5.70 21.91
N TYR A 570 12.09 -4.70 21.35
CA TYR A 570 12.77 -3.58 20.69
C TYR A 570 13.75 -2.79 21.60
N HIS A 571 13.47 -2.63 22.90
CA HIS A 571 14.40 -2.01 23.86
C HIS A 571 15.51 -2.95 24.36
N GLN A 572 15.36 -4.26 24.15
CA GLN A 572 16.34 -5.27 24.52
C GLN A 572 16.54 -6.25 23.35
N PRO A 573 17.22 -5.82 22.27
CA PRO A 573 17.27 -6.56 21.00
C PRO A 573 18.25 -7.73 21.01
N GLY A 574 18.70 -8.22 22.17
CA GLY A 574 19.55 -9.40 22.23
C GLY A 574 19.59 -10.07 23.59
N ALA A 575 19.89 -11.36 23.59
CA ALA A 575 20.04 -12.19 24.78
C ALA A 575 21.20 -13.19 24.65
N GLU A 576 21.65 -13.71 25.78
CA GLU A 576 22.67 -14.78 25.88
C GLU A 576 23.96 -14.49 25.10
N GLY A 577 24.50 -13.27 25.23
CA GLY A 577 25.78 -12.89 24.61
C GLY A 577 25.74 -12.92 23.07
N GLY A 578 24.58 -12.60 22.49
CA GLY A 578 24.34 -12.58 21.05
C GLY A 578 23.93 -13.93 20.46
N ALA A 579 23.51 -14.89 21.29
CA ALA A 579 22.91 -16.13 20.79
C ALA A 579 21.49 -15.89 20.25
N VAL A 580 20.80 -14.86 20.74
CA VAL A 580 19.56 -14.33 20.13
C VAL A 580 19.77 -12.85 19.86
N VAL A 581 19.48 -12.42 18.64
CA VAL A 581 19.58 -11.03 18.21
C VAL A 581 18.32 -10.68 17.41
N LEU A 582 17.55 -9.72 17.89
CA LEU A 582 16.40 -9.13 17.21
C LEU A 582 16.88 -7.89 16.42
N GLN A 583 16.41 -7.75 15.18
CA GLN A 583 16.46 -6.53 14.39
C GLN A 583 15.04 -5.97 14.29
N PRO A 584 14.63 -5.06 15.20
CA PRO A 584 13.25 -4.56 15.27
C PRO A 584 12.79 -3.89 13.95
N ALA A 585 13.65 -3.08 13.34
CA ALA A 585 13.36 -2.35 12.10
C ALA A 585 13.00 -3.27 10.91
N ASP A 586 13.64 -4.44 10.82
CA ASP A 586 13.40 -5.43 9.76
C ASP A 586 12.35 -6.48 10.15
N ARG A 587 11.81 -6.39 11.39
CA ARG A 587 10.99 -7.42 12.04
C ARG A 587 11.60 -8.80 11.88
N SER A 588 12.91 -8.90 12.08
CA SER A 588 13.66 -10.15 11.94
C SER A 588 14.46 -10.46 13.19
N ALA A 589 14.77 -11.74 13.41
CA ALA A 589 15.62 -12.18 14.49
C ALA A 589 16.50 -13.34 14.06
N THR A 590 17.70 -13.42 14.64
CA THR A 590 18.63 -14.52 14.47
C THR A 590 18.79 -15.27 15.79
N VAL A 591 18.60 -16.59 15.76
CA VAL A 591 18.77 -17.50 16.90
C VAL A 591 19.86 -18.52 16.56
N LEU A 592 20.98 -18.45 17.28
CA LEU A 592 22.08 -19.41 17.20
C LEU A 592 21.80 -20.56 18.18
N THR A 593 21.07 -21.57 17.73
CA THR A 593 20.55 -22.64 18.60
C THR A 593 21.65 -23.46 19.29
N GLY A 594 22.83 -23.54 18.68
CA GLY A 594 24.04 -24.17 19.25
C GLY A 594 24.73 -23.36 20.35
N ARG A 595 24.44 -22.06 20.48
CA ARG A 595 25.00 -21.17 21.52
C ARG A 595 24.04 -20.93 22.69
N LEU A 596 22.81 -21.42 22.61
CA LEU A 596 21.84 -21.32 23.70
C LEU A 596 22.23 -22.23 24.87
N PRO A 597 22.21 -21.73 26.13
CA PRO A 597 22.47 -22.55 27.31
C PRO A 597 21.52 -23.76 27.40
N ALA A 598 21.98 -24.86 28.00
CA ALA A 598 21.17 -26.07 28.18
C ALA A 598 19.88 -25.83 29.01
N ALA A 599 19.86 -24.77 29.82
CA ALA A 599 18.68 -24.36 30.58
C ALA A 599 17.57 -23.73 29.70
N VAL A 600 17.88 -23.28 28.48
CA VAL A 600 16.87 -22.83 27.51
C VAL A 600 16.37 -24.04 26.73
N THR A 601 15.12 -24.40 26.97
CA THR A 601 14.49 -25.56 26.30
C THR A 601 13.61 -25.15 25.14
N ARG A 602 13.17 -23.88 25.11
CA ARG A 602 12.30 -23.34 24.08
C ARG A 602 12.59 -21.86 23.82
N VAL A 603 12.44 -21.42 22.59
CA VAL A 603 12.40 -20.01 22.19
C VAL A 603 11.04 -19.76 21.53
N ALA A 604 10.19 -19.00 22.20
CA ALA A 604 8.90 -18.57 21.69
C ALA A 604 9.08 -17.33 20.81
N VAL A 605 8.47 -17.31 19.63
CA VAL A 605 8.46 -16.18 18.69
C VAL A 605 7.05 -15.63 18.63
N SER A 606 6.89 -14.39 19.05
CA SER A 606 5.60 -13.71 19.13
C SER A 606 5.58 -12.41 18.35
N VAL A 607 4.39 -12.00 17.94
CA VAL A 607 4.10 -10.75 17.25
C VAL A 607 3.07 -10.00 18.07
N ASN A 608 3.32 -8.72 18.36
CA ASN A 608 2.42 -7.89 19.15
C ASN A 608 2.05 -6.66 18.34
N LEU A 609 0.76 -6.31 18.33
CA LEU A 609 0.30 -5.07 17.72
C LEU A 609 0.47 -3.92 18.71
N ASP A 610 0.69 -2.72 18.17
CA ASP A 610 1.00 -1.49 18.91
C ASP A 610 0.20 -1.38 20.22
N THR A 611 0.93 -1.30 21.34
CA THR A 611 0.36 -1.24 22.69
C THR A 611 -0.37 0.07 23.00
N ASP A 612 -0.18 1.11 22.18
CA ASP A 612 -0.80 2.43 22.36
C ASP A 612 -2.06 2.64 21.48
N GLY A 613 -2.45 1.65 20.66
CA GLY A 613 -3.61 1.71 19.75
C GLY A 613 -4.61 0.56 19.91
N ASP A 614 -5.79 0.69 19.28
CA ASP A 614 -6.85 -0.34 19.26
C ASP A 614 -6.61 -1.43 18.18
N ALA A 615 -5.37 -1.62 17.72
CA ALA A 615 -5.04 -2.48 16.58
C ALA A 615 -5.05 -3.97 16.96
N THR A 616 -5.57 -4.80 16.04
CA THR A 616 -5.77 -6.24 16.24
C THR A 616 -5.19 -7.06 15.09
N CYS A 617 -5.05 -8.37 15.26
CA CYS A 617 -4.58 -9.25 14.20
C CYS A 617 -5.48 -9.25 12.95
N ALA A 618 -6.72 -8.74 13.04
CA ALA A 618 -7.59 -8.52 11.87
C ALA A 618 -7.13 -7.35 10.99
N ASP A 619 -6.34 -6.42 11.53
CA ASP A 619 -5.83 -5.25 10.82
C ASP A 619 -4.51 -5.53 10.07
N LEU A 620 -3.99 -6.76 10.19
CA LEU A 620 -2.82 -7.24 9.46
C LEU A 620 -3.21 -7.73 8.06
N VAL A 621 -2.52 -7.22 7.04
CA VAL A 621 -2.69 -7.61 5.64
C VAL A 621 -1.58 -8.60 5.26
N ASP A 622 -1.98 -9.80 4.85
CA ASP A 622 -1.09 -10.90 4.45
C ASP A 622 0.03 -11.24 5.47
N PRO A 623 -0.31 -11.49 6.76
CA PRO A 623 0.70 -11.79 7.77
C PRO A 623 1.39 -13.14 7.49
N ALA A 624 2.71 -13.16 7.60
CA ALA A 624 3.53 -14.36 7.44
C ALA A 624 4.78 -14.30 8.32
N VAL A 625 5.07 -15.39 9.05
CA VAL A 625 6.37 -15.61 9.67
C VAL A 625 7.19 -16.57 8.81
N GLU A 626 8.34 -16.11 8.34
CA GLU A 626 9.32 -16.90 7.61
C GLU A 626 10.45 -17.31 8.53
N LEU A 627 10.83 -18.58 8.46
CA LEU A 627 11.97 -19.13 9.16
C LEU A 627 12.93 -19.77 8.16
N ALA A 628 14.22 -19.52 8.31
CA ALA A 628 15.26 -20.13 7.50
C ALA A 628 16.36 -20.68 8.39
N SER A 629 16.81 -21.91 8.15
CA SER A 629 17.95 -22.52 8.83
C SER A 629 18.66 -23.48 7.89
N GLY A 630 19.97 -23.26 7.69
CA GLY A 630 20.75 -24.00 6.69
C GLY A 630 20.14 -23.85 5.28
N THR A 631 19.83 -24.98 4.64
CA THR A 631 19.11 -25.04 3.36
C THR A 631 17.59 -25.07 3.51
N GLY A 632 17.08 -25.24 4.73
CA GLY A 632 15.65 -25.28 5.02
C GLY A 632 15.06 -23.87 5.09
N ARG A 633 13.88 -23.71 4.49
CA ARG A 633 13.06 -22.51 4.60
C ARG A 633 11.63 -22.93 4.89
N TRP A 634 10.96 -22.22 5.79
CA TRP A 634 9.58 -22.46 6.20
C TRP A 634 8.81 -21.15 6.27
N VAL A 635 7.52 -21.20 5.99
CA VAL A 635 6.62 -20.06 6.16
C VAL A 635 5.37 -20.50 6.91
N PHE A 636 4.90 -19.69 7.85
CA PHE A 636 3.63 -19.90 8.53
C PHE A 636 2.79 -18.62 8.43
N ARG A 637 1.52 -18.78 8.04
CA ARG A 637 0.55 -17.69 7.95
C ARG A 637 -0.36 -17.74 9.19
N PRO A 638 -0.16 -16.87 10.19
CA PRO A 638 -1.00 -16.86 11.38
C PRO A 638 -2.45 -16.50 11.05
N PRO A 639 -3.43 -17.02 11.82
CA PRO A 639 -4.83 -16.64 11.66
C PRO A 639 -5.05 -15.16 12.00
N THR A 640 -6.00 -14.52 11.33
CA THR A 640 -6.44 -13.16 11.64
C THR A 640 -7.62 -13.22 12.62
N ASP A 641 -7.56 -12.48 13.73
CA ASP A 641 -8.62 -12.45 14.74
C ASP A 641 -8.80 -11.02 15.30
N PRO A 642 -10.01 -10.43 15.25
CA PRO A 642 -10.28 -9.08 15.75
C PRO A 642 -10.29 -8.98 17.27
N ALA A 643 -10.19 -10.09 18.00
CA ALA A 643 -10.09 -10.10 19.46
C ALA A 643 -8.65 -10.27 19.97
N VAL A 644 -7.67 -10.38 19.07
CA VAL A 644 -6.27 -10.70 19.41
C VAL A 644 -5.37 -9.52 19.08
N SER A 645 -4.59 -9.06 20.06
CA SER A 645 -3.61 -7.97 19.91
C SER A 645 -2.16 -8.45 20.12
N ALA A 646 -1.95 -9.70 20.56
CA ALA A 646 -0.65 -10.37 20.59
C ALA A 646 -0.78 -11.84 20.20
N MET A 647 0.19 -12.39 19.45
CA MET A 647 0.15 -13.77 18.96
C MET A 647 1.50 -14.47 19.04
N LEU A 648 1.51 -15.69 19.57
CA LEU A 648 2.63 -16.62 19.45
C LEU A 648 2.57 -17.32 18.08
N VAL A 649 3.50 -16.98 17.20
CA VAL A 649 3.48 -17.43 15.80
C VAL A 649 4.31 -18.70 15.58
N ALA A 650 5.42 -18.86 16.29
CA ALA A 650 6.28 -20.04 16.19
C ALA A 650 7.01 -20.35 17.50
N GLU A 651 7.42 -21.61 17.66
CA GLU A 651 8.27 -22.06 18.74
C GLU A 651 9.46 -22.86 18.19
N LEU A 652 10.67 -22.52 18.64
CA LEU A 652 11.85 -23.36 18.52
C LEU A 652 11.99 -24.14 19.82
N TYR A 653 12.02 -25.46 19.81
CA TYR A 653 12.12 -26.25 21.04
C TYR A 653 13.08 -27.41 20.90
N ARG A 654 13.76 -27.76 21.99
CA ARG A 654 14.73 -28.85 22.01
C ARG A 654 14.01 -30.19 22.20
N HIS A 655 14.13 -31.08 21.23
CA HIS A 655 13.63 -32.45 21.30
C HIS A 655 14.76 -33.40 21.79
N PRO A 656 14.50 -34.34 22.72
CA PRO A 656 15.53 -35.20 23.29
C PRO A 656 16.27 -36.09 22.29
N ALA A 657 15.62 -36.46 21.18
CA ALA A 657 16.17 -37.39 20.18
C ALA A 657 16.67 -36.70 18.90
N ASP A 658 16.10 -35.55 18.52
CA ASP A 658 16.24 -34.96 17.18
C ASP A 658 16.88 -33.57 17.18
N GLY A 659 17.39 -33.10 18.32
CA GLY A 659 17.92 -31.74 18.43
C GLY A 659 16.82 -30.68 18.41
N TRP A 660 17.07 -29.51 17.81
CA TRP A 660 16.09 -28.44 17.76
C TRP A 660 15.00 -28.69 16.72
N LYS A 661 13.75 -28.38 17.08
CA LYS A 661 12.58 -28.47 16.21
C LYS A 661 11.87 -27.13 16.14
N LEU A 662 11.27 -26.85 14.99
CA LEU A 662 10.37 -25.72 14.77
C LEU A 662 8.93 -26.22 14.86
N ARG A 663 8.05 -25.46 15.51
CA ARG A 663 6.61 -25.64 15.51
C ARG A 663 5.89 -24.35 15.13
N ALA A 664 4.97 -24.41 14.19
CA ALA A 664 4.00 -23.34 13.94
C ALA A 664 2.90 -23.38 15.01
N VAL A 665 2.51 -22.25 15.59
CA VAL A 665 1.55 -22.21 16.69
C VAL A 665 0.28 -21.45 16.29
N GLY A 666 0.31 -20.12 16.23
CA GLY A 666 -0.84 -19.27 15.91
C GLY A 666 -1.82 -19.09 17.08
N GLN A 667 -1.32 -19.00 18.31
CA GLN A 667 -2.13 -18.79 19.52
C GLN A 667 -2.16 -17.29 19.87
N GLY A 668 -3.35 -16.71 20.08
CA GLY A 668 -3.54 -15.29 20.36
C GLY A 668 -3.93 -14.97 21.81
N TRP A 669 -3.63 -13.74 22.24
CA TRP A 669 -4.04 -13.12 23.50
C TRP A 669 -4.81 -11.83 23.23
N SER A 670 -5.96 -11.67 23.89
CA SER A 670 -6.78 -10.45 23.85
C SER A 670 -6.21 -9.32 24.69
N ASP A 671 -5.49 -9.66 25.76
CA ASP A 671 -4.91 -8.72 26.72
C ASP A 671 -3.52 -8.23 26.27
N GLY A 672 -3.23 -8.38 24.96
CA GLY A 672 -2.01 -7.93 24.30
C GLY A 672 -0.72 -8.54 24.84
N LEU A 673 0.38 -7.81 24.65
CA LEU A 673 1.71 -8.23 25.09
C LEU A 673 1.76 -8.47 26.60
N ALA A 674 1.01 -7.72 27.40
CA ALA A 674 0.96 -7.88 28.84
C ALA A 674 0.38 -9.24 29.26
N GLY A 675 -0.64 -9.74 28.54
CA GLY A 675 -1.18 -11.09 28.74
C GLY A 675 -0.16 -12.18 28.41
N LEU A 676 0.47 -12.07 27.24
CA LEU A 676 1.49 -13.01 26.78
C LEU A 676 2.72 -13.05 27.71
N ALA A 677 3.21 -11.88 28.13
CA ALA A 677 4.36 -11.74 29.03
C ALA A 677 4.09 -12.39 30.40
N ARG A 678 2.89 -12.18 30.96
CA ARG A 678 2.49 -12.77 32.26
C ARG A 678 2.43 -14.30 32.22
N ASP A 679 1.86 -14.87 31.15
CA ASP A 679 1.77 -16.32 30.97
C ASP A 679 3.14 -16.99 30.87
N HIS A 680 4.14 -16.24 30.39
CA HIS A 680 5.53 -16.68 30.29
C HIS A 680 6.44 -16.18 31.43
N GLY A 681 5.87 -15.60 32.49
CA GLY A 681 6.58 -15.30 33.74
C GLY A 681 7.43 -14.03 33.74
N VAL A 682 7.18 -13.09 32.82
CA VAL A 682 7.78 -11.75 32.81
C VAL A 682 6.99 -10.84 33.77
N ASP A 683 7.69 -10.10 34.65
CA ASP A 683 7.05 -9.15 35.57
C ASP A 683 6.85 -7.80 34.86
N VAL A 684 5.62 -7.47 34.51
CA VAL A 684 5.25 -6.23 33.81
C VAL A 684 4.69 -5.27 34.85
N ALA A 685 5.55 -4.38 35.38
CA ALA A 685 5.20 -3.38 36.39
C ALA A 685 4.67 -2.08 35.77
#